data_AF-A0A6B3N1K3-F1
#
_entry.id   AF-A0A6B3N1K3-F1
#
_cell.length_a   1.000
_cell.length_b   1.000
_cell.length_c   1.000
_cell.angle_alpha   90.00
_cell.angle_beta   90.00
_cell.angle_gamma   90.00
#
_symmetry.space_group_name_H-M   'P 1'
#
loop_
_entity.id
_entity.type
_entity.pdbx_description
1 polymer ?
#
loop_
_entity_poly.entity_id
_entity_poly.type
_entity_poly.pdbx_seq_one_letter_code
_entity_poly.pdbx_strand_id
1 'polypeptide(L)'
;MVSEYIFSGSLPESATTYVKREADEQLYEALKSGKFCYVLNSRQTGKSSLRVRTHRRLTDVGFACAAIDLSFDEVQEVTPEQWYVGLIDTLIDSFDLELDLEQWWYSRQLLSPLKRFRKFIEEVLLVEVTEQIIIFIDEIDSVLSLKFPTDDFFAFIRACYNQRADNPQYNRLTFCLLGVASPSNLIEDKRRTPFNIGQAITLAGFRLQEVEPLLKGLSGRFSNPQAVIEEILDWTGGQPFLTQKLCQLMVLESQREHRRSVEQVVREQIIESWEANDEPEHLRTIRDRIITRDEQKAGYLLELYQQLIQQGEIDFTNTSEQSELQLSGLVVRREGKLSIYNQIYQEVFNLYWIEQQLANLRPYSEAFRAWVASGCSDESRLLRGKTLLDAQAWAQGKDLSYQDRQFLAASDEKQRKEKIAQKEQEAQLERERKNREAAQKRTIVLTKANRQAKRQIRRGTMVLTFTTSVAVILGMFALWSGKKVAETQIYLNNAEKLAKLAGQLEDEGSHPEAKELFSLAGQSVNITNPKYKLAMLFAGISLGYQELQEPNFGVARKYLQKSKKPLPLEAKGNSQEQKCDSAKVKCQLRILTLKTEGNLFKQEEKTDETIEYYRKAFLILKGYSPFAQDTESKVLSAENVETFHREFMELLSTGGDDKLLSSVKESLKQHYLSELDNLLANQKWREADLKTARVMVYITDREDFRYLDREPINNFFCKDLKTIDDMWVKYSDSRFGFSVQKDIWLKLGGKIDSFDLEAYLKYVDYVGWRQVGKWLNYSQLFGDGAVEKASEGYLPTTFKIEIVPIEGIPSDGDGGGGWYLYGFYLRNDNWGLVSWGDVRQWEESVSRADSCNL
;
A
#
# COMPACT_ATOMS: atom_id res chain seq x y z
N MET A 1 16.10 41.30 37.81
CA MET A 1 16.86 40.45 36.86
C MET A 1 15.86 39.53 36.19
N VAL A 2 15.73 39.58 34.86
CA VAL A 2 14.93 38.58 34.12
C VAL A 2 15.67 37.26 34.26
N SER A 3 15.06 36.29 34.94
CA SER A 3 15.76 35.06 35.33
C SER A 3 15.84 34.02 34.21
N GLU A 4 14.95 34.04 33.21
CA GLU A 4 14.89 33.01 32.18
C GLU A 4 14.04 33.42 30.96
N TYR A 5 14.50 33.13 29.73
CA TYR A 5 13.66 33.20 28.53
C TYR A 5 12.90 31.89 28.35
N ILE A 6 11.59 31.95 28.19
CA ILE A 6 10.72 30.77 28.10
C ILE A 6 10.20 30.67 26.68
N PHE A 7 10.71 29.70 25.93
CA PHE A 7 10.34 29.44 24.54
C PHE A 7 9.62 28.11 24.33
N SER A 8 9.47 27.28 25.36
CA SER A 8 8.66 26.06 25.33
C SER A 8 7.33 26.24 26.08
N GLY A 9 6.23 25.78 25.49
CA GLY A 9 4.90 25.82 26.11
C GLY A 9 4.28 27.21 26.21
N SER A 10 3.22 27.33 26.99
CA SER A 10 2.56 28.61 27.27
C SER A 10 3.35 29.41 28.30
N LEU A 11 3.68 30.67 28.00
CA LEU A 11 4.31 31.53 29.00
C LEU A 11 3.34 31.80 30.15
N PRO A 12 3.76 31.58 31.41
CA PRO A 12 2.95 31.92 32.56
C PRO A 12 2.70 33.43 32.60
N GLU A 13 1.68 33.82 33.33
CA GLU A 13 1.30 35.22 33.46
C GLU A 13 2.41 36.10 34.02
N SER A 14 3.14 35.59 35.02
CA SER A 14 4.26 36.27 35.67
C SER A 14 5.50 36.41 34.79
N ALA A 15 5.48 35.86 33.57
CA ALA A 15 6.63 35.92 32.67
C ALA A 15 6.89 37.36 32.20
N THR A 16 7.94 37.96 32.76
CA THR A 16 8.41 39.31 32.42
C THR A 16 8.97 39.43 31.00
N THR A 17 9.18 38.29 30.31
CA THR A 17 9.66 38.20 28.92
C THR A 17 8.55 38.24 27.89
N TYR A 18 7.28 38.33 28.28
CA TYR A 18 6.20 38.38 27.31
C TYR A 18 6.18 39.67 26.51
N VAL A 19 6.13 39.52 25.19
CA VAL A 19 6.00 40.61 24.23
C VAL A 19 4.52 40.82 23.90
N LYS A 20 3.97 41.95 24.36
CA LYS A 20 2.61 42.37 23.98
C LYS A 20 2.61 42.82 22.51
N ARG A 21 1.72 42.24 21.71
CA ARG A 21 1.58 42.55 20.28
C ARG A 21 0.28 43.34 20.02
N GLU A 22 0.15 43.85 18.81
CA GLU A 22 -1.11 44.44 18.34
C GLU A 22 -2.30 43.47 18.47
N ALA A 23 -2.08 42.18 18.18
CA ALA A 23 -3.09 41.13 18.26
C ALA A 23 -3.68 40.94 19.68
N ASP A 24 -2.91 41.26 20.73
CA ASP A 24 -3.37 41.23 22.12
C ASP A 24 -4.52 42.19 22.38
N GLU A 25 -4.42 43.39 21.83
CA GLU A 25 -5.45 44.41 21.98
C GLU A 25 -6.62 44.14 21.05
N GLN A 26 -6.35 43.72 19.81
CA GLN A 26 -7.39 43.37 18.85
C GLN A 26 -8.28 42.24 19.35
N LEU A 27 -7.71 41.16 19.89
CA LEU A 27 -8.49 40.03 20.41
C LEU A 27 -9.29 40.45 21.65
N TYR A 28 -8.65 41.15 22.59
CA TYR A 28 -9.30 41.62 23.82
C TYR A 28 -10.52 42.50 23.53
N GLU A 29 -10.35 43.55 22.73
CA GLU A 29 -11.46 44.47 22.41
C GLU A 29 -12.55 43.80 21.56
N ALA A 30 -12.18 42.92 20.63
CA ALA A 30 -13.15 42.18 19.83
C ALA A 30 -14.02 41.26 20.71
N LEU A 31 -13.41 40.46 21.60
CA LEU A 31 -14.14 39.58 22.50
C LEU A 31 -14.98 40.37 23.52
N LYS A 32 -14.44 41.47 24.06
CA LYS A 32 -15.18 42.37 24.96
C LYS A 32 -16.41 42.98 24.29
N SER A 33 -16.35 43.24 22.98
CA SER A 33 -17.50 43.68 22.18
C SER A 33 -18.46 42.56 21.77
N GLY A 34 -18.25 41.33 22.24
CA GLY A 34 -19.08 40.15 21.97
C GLY A 34 -18.88 39.55 20.57
N LYS A 35 -17.78 39.85 19.88
CA LYS A 35 -17.52 39.30 18.54
C LYS A 35 -16.96 37.88 18.63
N PHE A 36 -17.49 36.99 17.81
CA PHE A 36 -16.88 35.68 17.57
C PHE A 36 -15.48 35.88 16.96
N CYS A 37 -14.44 35.33 17.57
CA CYS A 37 -13.05 35.51 17.12
C CYS A 37 -12.37 34.17 16.84
N TYR A 38 -11.38 34.16 15.95
CA TYR A 38 -10.51 33.01 15.77
C TYR A 38 -9.05 33.39 15.52
N VAL A 39 -8.15 32.63 16.15
CA VAL A 39 -6.69 32.77 16.07
C VAL A 39 -6.14 31.47 15.47
N LEU A 40 -6.18 31.39 14.14
CA LEU A 40 -5.74 30.22 13.38
C LEU A 40 -4.38 30.49 12.74
N ASN A 41 -3.31 29.91 13.28
CA ASN A 41 -1.94 30.16 12.84
C ASN A 41 -1.00 28.98 13.16
N SER A 42 0.19 28.96 12.57
CA SER A 42 1.21 27.93 12.76
C SER A 42 1.60 27.70 14.23
N ARG A 43 2.23 26.54 14.52
CA ARG A 43 2.68 26.18 15.88
C ARG A 43 3.69 27.21 16.41
N GLN A 44 3.75 27.32 17.74
CA GLN A 44 4.75 28.15 18.44
C GLN A 44 4.75 29.65 18.06
N THR A 45 3.59 30.19 17.66
CA THR A 45 3.35 31.63 17.39
C THR A 45 2.85 32.41 18.62
N GLY A 46 2.77 31.76 19.78
CA GLY A 46 2.29 32.39 21.02
C GLY A 46 0.76 32.47 21.15
N LYS A 47 0.00 31.60 20.49
CA LYS A 47 -1.48 31.53 20.57
C LYS A 47 -1.97 31.28 22.00
N SER A 48 -1.49 30.22 22.63
CA SER A 48 -1.90 29.84 23.99
C SER A 48 -1.49 30.90 25.02
N SER A 49 -0.34 31.54 24.85
CA SER A 49 0.10 32.68 25.67
C SER A 49 -0.79 33.93 25.51
N LEU A 50 -1.30 34.17 24.29
CA LEU A 50 -2.28 35.23 24.02
C LEU A 50 -3.64 34.88 24.68
N ARG A 51 -4.09 33.63 24.59
CA ARG A 51 -5.32 33.15 25.24
C ARG A 51 -5.28 33.38 26.75
N VAL A 52 -4.24 32.89 27.43
CA VAL A 52 -4.11 32.98 28.91
C VAL A 52 -4.22 34.44 29.38
N ARG A 53 -3.54 35.37 28.70
CA ARG A 53 -3.59 36.80 29.06
C ARG A 53 -4.94 37.43 28.76
N THR A 54 -5.51 37.11 27.61
CA THR A 54 -6.81 37.67 27.20
C THR A 54 -7.91 37.19 28.14
N HIS A 55 -7.93 35.89 28.46
CA HIS A 55 -8.81 35.28 29.45
C HIS A 55 -8.75 36.06 30.76
N ARG A 56 -7.54 36.23 31.33
CA ARG A 56 -7.39 36.98 32.59
C ARG A 56 -7.86 38.42 32.49
N ARG A 57 -7.44 39.16 31.47
CA ARG A 57 -7.86 40.57 31.28
C ARG A 57 -9.38 40.73 31.19
N LEU A 58 -10.08 39.73 30.69
CA LEU A 58 -11.54 39.69 30.62
C LEU A 58 -12.15 39.35 31.98
N THR A 59 -11.61 38.35 32.68
CA THR A 59 -12.02 38.00 34.06
C THR A 59 -11.84 39.19 35.01
N ASP A 60 -10.72 39.92 34.93
CA ASP A 60 -10.42 41.08 35.76
C ASP A 60 -11.43 42.23 35.58
N VAL A 61 -12.13 42.28 34.45
CA VAL A 61 -13.19 43.28 34.17
C VAL A 61 -14.60 42.68 34.25
N GLY A 62 -14.75 41.50 34.87
CA GLY A 62 -16.05 40.92 35.24
C GLY A 62 -16.69 40.00 34.19
N PHE A 63 -15.93 39.47 33.23
CA PHE A 63 -16.44 38.44 32.31
C PHE A 63 -16.20 37.05 32.90
N ALA A 64 -17.21 36.17 32.80
CA ALA A 64 -17.07 34.76 33.08
C ALA A 64 -16.38 34.08 31.89
N CYS A 65 -15.22 33.48 32.10
CA CYS A 65 -14.43 32.87 31.03
C CYS A 65 -14.19 31.39 31.31
N ALA A 66 -14.28 30.57 30.28
CA ALA A 66 -13.88 29.16 30.31
C ALA A 66 -12.90 28.87 29.17
N ALA A 67 -11.98 27.93 29.38
CA ALA A 67 -11.05 27.47 28.36
C ALA A 67 -11.12 25.95 28.23
N ILE A 68 -11.51 25.49 27.05
CA ILE A 68 -11.54 24.08 26.69
C ILE A 68 -10.31 23.79 25.83
N ASP A 69 -9.48 22.84 26.24
CA ASP A 69 -8.36 22.36 25.47
C ASP A 69 -8.70 20.99 24.87
N LEU A 70 -8.82 20.91 23.54
CA LEU A 70 -9.23 19.68 22.86
C LEU A 70 -8.07 18.67 22.67
N SER A 71 -6.87 18.96 23.16
CA SER A 71 -5.71 18.06 23.05
C SER A 71 -5.54 17.08 24.22
N PHE A 72 -6.25 17.29 25.34
CA PHE A 72 -6.08 16.50 26.57
C PHE A 72 -6.89 15.18 26.60
N ASP A 73 -7.98 15.09 25.84
CA ASP A 73 -8.77 13.86 25.75
C ASP A 73 -8.08 12.84 24.82
N GLU A 74 -8.28 11.54 25.01
CA GLU A 74 -7.70 10.47 24.18
C GLU A 74 -8.34 10.44 22.76
N VAL A 75 -8.08 11.49 21.97
CA VAL A 75 -8.85 11.91 20.76
C VAL A 75 -9.01 10.82 19.69
N GLN A 76 -8.17 9.77 19.67
CA GLN A 76 -8.20 8.77 18.60
C GLN A 76 -9.28 7.68 18.78
N GLU A 77 -9.85 7.51 19.98
CA GLU A 77 -10.89 6.50 20.27
C GLU A 77 -12.14 7.04 20.99
N VAL A 78 -12.27 8.36 21.14
CA VAL A 78 -13.40 8.99 21.84
C VAL A 78 -14.68 8.93 20.99
N THR A 79 -15.75 8.43 21.57
CA THR A 79 -17.10 8.44 20.96
C THR A 79 -17.72 9.84 20.98
N PRO A 80 -18.70 10.15 20.11
CA PRO A 80 -19.40 11.43 20.16
C PRO A 80 -20.01 11.72 21.54
N GLU A 81 -20.52 10.71 22.25
CA GLU A 81 -21.07 10.90 23.60
C GLU A 81 -20.00 11.34 24.59
N GLN A 82 -18.89 10.61 24.68
CA GLN A 82 -17.77 10.95 25.56
C GLN A 82 -17.22 12.34 25.25
N TRP A 83 -17.12 12.71 23.96
CA TRP A 83 -16.63 14.02 23.56
C TRP A 83 -17.50 15.16 24.08
N TYR A 84 -18.82 15.12 23.84
CA TYR A 84 -19.70 16.18 24.34
C TYR A 84 -19.84 16.18 25.87
N VAL A 85 -19.73 15.03 26.53
CA VAL A 85 -19.67 14.95 28.00
C VAL A 85 -18.43 15.68 28.51
N GLY A 86 -17.25 15.41 27.95
CA GLY A 86 -16.00 16.09 28.34
C GLY A 86 -16.05 17.61 28.14
N LEU A 87 -16.70 18.08 27.06
CA LEU A 87 -16.94 19.51 26.85
C LEU A 87 -17.82 20.11 27.96
N ILE A 88 -18.88 19.41 28.38
CA ILE A 88 -19.78 19.88 29.44
C ILE A 88 -19.05 19.87 30.78
N ASP A 89 -18.35 18.79 31.09
CA ASP A 89 -17.57 18.60 32.32
C ASP A 89 -16.58 19.75 32.52
N THR A 90 -15.81 20.08 31.46
CA THR A 90 -14.89 21.23 31.47
C THR A 90 -15.59 22.55 31.73
N LEU A 91 -16.81 22.74 31.20
CA LEU A 91 -17.59 23.96 31.41
C LEU A 91 -18.19 24.03 32.82
N ILE A 92 -18.62 22.91 33.39
CA ILE A 92 -19.09 22.82 34.78
C ILE A 92 -17.96 23.24 35.71
N ASP A 93 -16.77 22.66 35.54
CA ASP A 93 -15.59 22.98 36.34
C ASP A 93 -15.15 24.44 36.17
N SER A 94 -15.14 24.94 34.93
CA SER A 94 -14.69 26.31 34.64
C SER A 94 -15.59 27.39 35.22
N PHE A 95 -16.89 27.11 35.34
CA PHE A 95 -17.89 28.06 35.83
C PHE A 95 -18.41 27.75 37.24
N ASP A 96 -17.87 26.73 37.91
CA ASP A 96 -18.26 26.30 39.26
C ASP A 96 -19.77 26.02 39.37
N LEU A 97 -20.32 25.26 38.40
CA LEU A 97 -21.75 24.98 38.31
C LEU A 97 -22.14 23.79 39.19
N GLU A 98 -23.24 23.92 39.94
CA GLU A 98 -23.77 22.84 40.77
C GLU A 98 -24.67 21.90 39.94
N LEU A 99 -24.06 20.96 39.20
CA LEU A 99 -24.79 20.01 38.36
C LEU A 99 -24.27 18.57 38.50
N ASP A 100 -25.16 17.63 38.79
CA ASP A 100 -24.88 16.19 38.63
C ASP A 100 -24.89 15.84 37.13
N LEU A 101 -23.70 15.85 36.52
CA LEU A 101 -23.53 15.62 35.08
C LEU A 101 -24.05 14.26 34.64
N GLU A 102 -23.76 13.20 35.40
CA GLU A 102 -24.17 11.84 35.08
C GLU A 102 -25.70 11.75 35.02
N GLN A 103 -26.37 12.19 36.08
CA GLN A 103 -27.82 12.17 36.16
C GLN A 103 -28.47 13.08 35.08
N TRP A 104 -27.92 14.28 34.88
CA TRP A 104 -28.45 15.24 33.92
C TRP A 104 -28.33 14.73 32.48
N TRP A 105 -27.21 14.06 32.15
CA TRP A 105 -26.96 13.49 30.83
C TRP A 105 -27.84 12.28 30.53
N TYR A 106 -27.92 11.30 31.46
CA TYR A 106 -28.71 10.08 31.26
C TYR A 106 -30.22 10.34 31.21
N SER A 107 -30.73 11.29 32.00
CA SER A 107 -32.15 11.70 31.94
C SER A 107 -32.59 12.22 30.56
N ARG A 108 -31.62 12.60 29.70
CA ARG A 108 -31.84 13.11 28.35
C ARG A 108 -31.36 12.16 27.25
N GLN A 109 -31.21 10.86 27.55
CA GLN A 109 -30.63 9.87 26.64
C GLN A 109 -31.33 9.74 25.26
N LEU A 110 -32.60 10.16 25.17
CA LEU A 110 -33.35 10.18 23.91
C LEU A 110 -32.91 11.28 22.92
N LEU A 111 -32.13 12.27 23.39
CA LEU A 111 -31.59 13.35 22.56
C LEU A 111 -30.21 12.97 22.03
N SER A 112 -29.88 13.45 20.83
CA SER A 112 -28.51 13.32 20.31
C SER A 112 -27.51 14.08 21.18
N PRO A 113 -26.22 13.69 21.22
CA PRO A 113 -25.21 14.32 22.07
C PRO A 113 -25.12 15.85 21.89
N LEU A 114 -25.09 16.33 20.64
CA LEU A 114 -25.09 17.76 20.35
C LEU A 114 -26.36 18.48 20.85
N LYS A 115 -27.53 17.84 20.79
CA LYS A 115 -28.77 18.43 21.33
C LYS A 115 -28.72 18.53 22.86
N ARG A 116 -28.11 17.56 23.54
CA ARG A 116 -27.85 17.63 24.98
C ARG A 116 -26.88 18.76 25.28
N PHE A 117 -25.77 18.88 24.55
CA PHE A 117 -24.85 20.01 24.69
C PHE A 117 -25.54 21.37 24.52
N ARG A 118 -26.35 21.54 23.47
CA ARG A 118 -27.17 22.73 23.28
C ARG A 118 -28.09 23.01 24.48
N LYS A 119 -28.76 21.97 24.98
CA LYS A 119 -29.66 22.07 26.13
C LYS A 119 -28.93 22.46 27.42
N PHE A 120 -27.71 21.97 27.62
CA PHE A 120 -26.87 22.39 28.74
C PHE A 120 -26.55 23.89 28.64
N ILE A 121 -26.16 24.37 27.46
CA ILE A 121 -25.92 25.81 27.25
C ILE A 121 -27.18 26.65 27.54
N GLU A 122 -28.34 26.23 27.05
CA GLU A 122 -29.61 26.97 27.20
C GLU A 122 -30.23 26.91 28.60
N GLU A 123 -30.24 25.74 29.23
CA GLU A 123 -31.00 25.46 30.46
C GLU A 123 -30.15 25.55 31.73
N VAL A 124 -28.82 25.43 31.62
CA VAL A 124 -27.90 25.46 32.76
C VAL A 124 -26.97 26.67 32.64
N LEU A 125 -26.06 26.68 31.67
CA LEU A 125 -25.00 27.69 31.60
C LEU A 125 -25.54 29.12 31.49
N LEU A 126 -26.46 29.38 30.56
CA LEU A 126 -27.05 30.71 30.38
C LEU A 126 -28.01 31.10 31.51
N VAL A 127 -28.47 30.15 32.32
CA VAL A 127 -29.39 30.41 33.43
C VAL A 127 -28.61 30.74 34.71
N GLU A 128 -27.57 29.97 35.01
CA GLU A 128 -26.80 30.10 36.25
C GLU A 128 -25.74 31.20 36.19
N VAL A 129 -25.06 31.35 35.05
CA VAL A 129 -24.06 32.41 34.86
C VAL A 129 -24.78 33.66 34.35
N THR A 130 -24.67 34.79 35.06
CA THR A 130 -25.40 36.04 34.74
C THR A 130 -24.53 37.07 34.00
N GLU A 131 -23.21 36.89 34.09
CA GLU A 131 -22.18 37.70 33.48
C GLU A 131 -22.12 37.51 31.96
N GLN A 132 -21.22 38.26 31.32
CA GLN A 132 -20.81 38.03 29.94
C GLN A 132 -19.88 36.81 29.88
N ILE A 133 -20.25 35.82 29.07
CA ILE A 133 -19.61 34.51 28.97
C ILE A 133 -18.71 34.45 27.73
N ILE A 134 -17.45 34.07 27.94
CA ILE A 134 -16.50 33.82 26.85
C ILE A 134 -15.95 32.41 26.97
N ILE A 135 -16.18 31.60 25.94
CA ILE A 135 -15.67 30.23 25.84
C ILE A 135 -14.52 30.21 24.83
N PHE A 136 -13.30 29.98 25.32
CA PHE A 136 -12.13 29.73 24.50
C PHE A 136 -12.05 28.23 24.18
N ILE A 137 -11.88 27.90 22.91
CA ILE A 137 -11.63 26.53 22.46
C ILE A 137 -10.21 26.51 21.86
N ASP A 138 -9.27 25.94 22.60
CA ASP A 138 -7.85 25.81 22.23
C ASP A 138 -7.58 24.47 21.55
N GLU A 139 -6.50 24.38 20.78
CA GLU A 139 -6.14 23.22 19.95
C GLU A 139 -7.33 22.72 19.10
N ILE A 140 -8.07 23.64 18.46
CA ILE A 140 -9.23 23.29 17.61
C ILE A 140 -8.87 22.34 16.46
N ASP A 141 -7.59 22.25 16.06
CA ASP A 141 -7.13 21.28 15.07
C ASP A 141 -7.20 19.82 15.53
N SER A 142 -7.34 19.53 16.83
CA SER A 142 -7.58 18.18 17.35
C SER A 142 -8.88 17.56 16.82
N VAL A 143 -9.85 18.39 16.41
CA VAL A 143 -11.09 17.87 15.80
C VAL A 143 -10.85 17.15 14.47
N LEU A 144 -9.71 17.40 13.82
CA LEU A 144 -9.32 16.75 12.56
C LEU A 144 -8.88 15.29 12.76
N SER A 145 -8.56 14.88 13.99
CA SER A 145 -8.21 13.49 14.32
C SER A 145 -9.39 12.65 14.82
N LEU A 146 -10.58 13.25 15.00
CA LEU A 146 -11.76 12.54 15.46
C LEU A 146 -12.33 11.64 14.35
N LYS A 147 -12.72 10.39 14.71
CA LYS A 147 -13.31 9.41 13.78
C LYS A 147 -14.81 9.65 13.51
N PHE A 148 -15.34 10.84 13.80
CA PHE A 148 -16.74 11.21 13.56
C PHE A 148 -16.83 12.66 13.04
N PRO A 149 -17.88 13.00 12.26
CA PRO A 149 -18.01 14.34 11.67
C PRO A 149 -18.29 15.42 12.73
N THR A 150 -17.56 16.54 12.64
CA THR A 150 -17.64 17.67 13.59
C THR A 150 -18.27 18.94 13.00
N ASP A 151 -18.68 18.91 11.73
CA ASP A 151 -19.37 20.02 11.05
C ASP A 151 -20.60 20.54 11.83
N ASP A 152 -21.33 19.64 12.50
CA ASP A 152 -22.50 20.00 13.29
C ASP A 152 -22.15 20.82 14.55
N PHE A 153 -20.96 20.61 15.13
CA PHE A 153 -20.45 21.42 16.24
C PHE A 153 -20.16 22.86 15.79
N PHE A 154 -19.51 23.04 14.64
CA PHE A 154 -19.27 24.36 14.08
C PHE A 154 -20.57 25.07 13.66
N ALA A 155 -21.52 24.30 13.11
CA ALA A 155 -22.85 24.82 12.81
C ALA A 155 -23.60 25.25 14.09
N PHE A 156 -23.39 24.55 15.21
CA PHE A 156 -23.93 24.95 16.52
C PHE A 156 -23.33 26.28 17.00
N ILE A 157 -22.01 26.47 16.92
CA ILE A 157 -21.38 27.76 17.28
C ILE A 157 -21.99 28.91 16.46
N ARG A 158 -22.19 28.71 15.16
CA ARG A 158 -22.88 29.68 14.29
C ARG A 158 -24.34 29.89 14.72
N ALA A 159 -25.04 28.82 15.08
CA ALA A 159 -26.42 28.90 15.54
C ALA A 159 -26.54 29.73 16.83
N CYS A 160 -25.60 29.61 17.77
CA CYS A 160 -25.57 30.45 18.98
C CYS A 160 -25.46 31.94 18.65
N TYR A 161 -24.62 32.30 17.68
CA TYR A 161 -24.52 33.69 17.22
C TYR A 161 -25.83 34.19 16.60
N ASN A 162 -26.45 33.39 15.73
CA ASN A 162 -27.72 33.76 15.09
C ASN A 162 -28.87 33.90 16.10
N GLN A 163 -28.87 33.07 17.16
CA GLN A 163 -29.88 33.12 18.22
C GLN A 163 -29.89 34.43 19.02
N ARG A 164 -28.85 35.26 18.91
CA ARG A 164 -28.82 36.60 19.53
C ARG A 164 -29.96 37.51 19.10
N ALA A 165 -30.52 37.28 17.90
CA ALA A 165 -31.66 38.03 17.38
C ALA A 165 -33.00 37.62 18.04
N ASP A 166 -33.17 36.32 18.33
CA ASP A 166 -34.44 35.75 18.78
C ASP A 166 -34.47 35.53 20.30
N ASN A 167 -33.31 35.31 20.92
CA ASN A 167 -33.17 35.05 22.35
C ASN A 167 -32.07 35.94 22.94
N PRO A 168 -32.44 37.00 23.70
CA PRO A 168 -31.50 37.96 24.26
C PRO A 168 -30.41 37.35 25.16
N GLN A 169 -30.64 36.17 25.75
CA GLN A 169 -29.63 35.50 26.59
C GLN A 169 -28.37 35.14 25.80
N TYR A 170 -28.49 34.83 24.51
CA TYR A 170 -27.34 34.53 23.65
C TYR A 170 -26.43 35.72 23.38
N ASN A 171 -26.89 36.96 23.63
CA ASN A 171 -26.00 38.14 23.56
C ASN A 171 -24.87 38.06 24.59
N ARG A 172 -25.06 37.24 25.63
CA ARG A 172 -24.05 37.01 26.66
C ARG A 172 -23.03 35.93 26.32
N LEU A 173 -23.23 35.14 25.27
CA LEU A 173 -22.34 34.02 24.94
C LEU A 173 -21.47 34.34 23.73
N THR A 174 -20.15 34.32 23.91
CA THR A 174 -19.17 34.53 22.83
C THR A 174 -18.14 33.39 22.80
N PHE A 175 -17.80 32.92 21.59
CA PHE A 175 -16.77 31.90 21.38
C PHE A 175 -15.47 32.51 20.83
N CYS A 176 -14.34 31.90 21.19
CA CYS A 176 -13.03 32.17 20.60
C CYS A 176 -12.34 30.86 20.21
N LEU A 177 -12.03 30.66 18.92
CA LEU A 177 -11.33 29.45 18.46
C LEU A 177 -9.83 29.68 18.29
N LEU A 178 -8.99 28.80 18.79
CA LEU A 178 -7.54 28.84 18.62
C LEU A 178 -7.01 27.48 18.17
N GLY A 179 -6.06 27.48 17.24
CA GLY A 179 -5.39 26.25 16.82
C GLY A 179 -4.62 26.39 15.52
N VAL A 180 -4.21 25.24 14.97
CA VAL A 180 -3.25 25.12 13.88
C VAL A 180 -3.88 24.53 12.61
N ALA A 181 -5.03 25.08 12.23
CA ALA A 181 -5.78 24.71 11.04
C ALA A 181 -6.18 25.93 10.22
N SER A 182 -6.51 25.73 8.94
CA SER A 182 -7.18 26.75 8.14
C SER A 182 -8.70 26.61 8.31
N PRO A 183 -9.48 27.69 8.10
CA PRO A 183 -10.94 27.61 8.09
C PRO A 183 -11.50 26.52 7.17
N SER A 184 -10.84 26.25 6.04
CA SER A 184 -11.26 25.22 5.07
C SER A 184 -10.89 23.81 5.49
N ASN A 185 -9.90 23.62 6.37
CA ASN A 185 -9.54 22.30 6.87
C ASN A 185 -10.50 21.85 7.98
N LEU A 186 -11.05 22.79 8.76
CA LEU A 186 -11.90 22.48 9.92
C LEU A 186 -13.34 22.09 9.56
N ILE A 187 -13.81 22.41 8.35
CA ILE A 187 -15.22 22.23 7.95
C ILE A 187 -15.29 21.78 6.50
N GLU A 188 -15.96 20.66 6.24
CA GLU A 188 -16.18 20.17 4.87
C GLU A 188 -17.26 20.99 4.16
N ASP A 189 -18.41 21.22 4.80
CA ASP A 189 -19.47 22.04 4.23
C ASP A 189 -19.23 23.55 4.41
N LYS A 190 -18.62 24.15 3.37
CA LYS A 190 -18.35 25.60 3.29
C LYS A 190 -19.60 26.48 3.48
N ARG A 191 -20.83 25.98 3.30
CA ARG A 191 -22.06 26.76 3.51
C ARG A 191 -22.42 26.92 4.98
N ARG A 192 -21.94 26.02 5.84
CA ARG A 192 -22.28 25.94 7.26
C ARG A 192 -21.24 26.59 8.19
N THR A 193 -20.15 27.11 7.63
CA THR A 193 -19.02 27.67 8.38
C THR A 193 -19.37 28.86 9.29
N PRO A 194 -18.91 28.89 10.56
CA PRO A 194 -18.97 30.04 11.45
C PRO A 194 -17.90 31.09 11.11
N PHE A 195 -16.90 30.78 10.28
CA PHE A 195 -15.80 31.71 9.98
C PHE A 195 -16.26 32.94 9.17
N ASN A 196 -17.43 32.90 8.54
CA ASN A 196 -18.04 34.03 7.83
C ASN A 196 -18.58 35.13 8.76
N ILE A 197 -18.92 34.78 10.01
CA ILE A 197 -19.43 35.72 11.02
C ILE A 197 -18.36 36.10 12.06
N GLY A 198 -17.17 35.47 11.97
CA GLY A 198 -16.08 35.64 12.91
C GLY A 198 -15.02 36.63 12.46
N GLN A 199 -14.38 37.28 13.42
CA GLN A 199 -13.22 38.14 13.21
C GLN A 199 -11.93 37.32 13.30
N ALA A 200 -11.16 37.27 12.21
CA ALA A 200 -9.83 36.68 12.20
C ALA A 200 -8.84 37.57 12.96
N ILE A 201 -8.08 36.99 13.89
CA ILE A 201 -6.97 37.65 14.57
C ILE A 201 -5.66 37.05 14.08
N THR A 202 -4.85 37.86 13.40
CA THR A 202 -3.58 37.43 12.82
C THR A 202 -2.44 37.65 13.81
N LEU A 203 -1.63 36.62 14.05
CA LEU A 203 -0.41 36.76 14.84
C LEU A 203 0.79 37.00 13.92
N ALA A 204 1.34 38.21 13.98
CA ALA A 204 2.61 38.54 13.35
C ALA A 204 3.80 38.21 14.25
N GLY A 205 4.99 38.14 13.64
CA GLY A 205 6.26 38.12 14.37
C GLY A 205 6.50 39.44 15.11
N PHE A 206 7.35 39.39 16.13
CA PHE A 206 7.71 40.53 16.95
C PHE A 206 8.38 41.64 16.14
N ARG A 207 7.95 42.88 16.39
CA ARG A 207 8.58 44.10 15.86
C ARG A 207 9.59 44.65 16.87
N LEU A 208 10.56 45.41 16.38
CA LEU A 208 11.60 46.02 17.23
C LEU A 208 11.05 46.84 18.40
N GLN A 209 9.92 47.53 18.20
CA GLN A 209 9.28 48.35 19.23
C GLN A 209 8.57 47.53 20.31
N GLU A 210 8.26 46.26 20.02
CA GLU A 210 7.50 45.37 20.91
C GLU A 210 8.43 44.58 21.84
N VAL A 211 9.69 44.35 21.45
CA VAL A 211 10.65 43.46 22.15
C VAL A 211 11.36 44.08 23.36
N GLU A 212 10.90 45.23 23.86
CA GLU A 212 11.44 45.83 25.09
C GLU A 212 11.50 44.85 26.28
N PRO A 213 10.49 43.97 26.51
CA PRO A 213 10.56 42.96 27.57
C PRO A 213 11.71 41.97 27.38
N LEU A 214 12.05 41.62 26.14
CA LEU A 214 13.16 40.73 25.83
C LEU A 214 14.50 41.45 25.99
N LEU A 215 14.60 42.73 25.65
CA LEU A 215 15.82 43.53 25.79
C LEU A 215 16.34 43.59 27.24
N LYS A 216 15.42 43.56 28.21
CA LYS A 216 15.74 43.56 29.65
C LYS A 216 16.62 42.38 30.07
N GLY A 217 16.48 41.21 29.43
CA GLY A 217 17.31 40.04 29.74
C GLY A 217 18.73 40.10 29.17
N LEU A 218 18.95 40.88 28.11
CA LEU A 218 20.25 41.14 27.49
C LEU A 218 20.98 42.33 28.12
N SER A 219 20.24 43.21 28.80
CA SER A 219 20.77 44.42 29.42
C SER A 219 21.85 44.10 30.47
N GLY A 220 22.99 44.79 30.37
CA GLY A 220 24.15 44.59 31.26
C GLY A 220 25.05 43.40 30.90
N ARG A 221 24.69 42.58 29.90
CA ARG A 221 25.51 41.45 29.42
C ARG A 221 26.34 41.80 28.18
N PHE A 222 25.77 42.65 27.32
CA PHE A 222 26.39 43.15 26.09
C PHE A 222 26.58 44.67 26.18
N SER A 223 27.61 45.19 25.51
CA SER A 223 27.88 46.63 25.43
C SER A 223 26.78 47.39 24.68
N ASN A 224 26.19 46.74 23.66
CA ASN A 224 25.03 47.26 22.93
C ASN A 224 23.92 46.19 22.80
N PRO A 225 23.08 46.01 23.83
CA PRO A 225 21.98 45.05 23.81
C PRO A 225 20.94 45.32 22.71
N GLN A 226 20.79 46.58 22.30
CA GLN A 226 19.87 47.01 21.26
C GLN A 226 20.30 46.47 19.89
N ALA A 227 21.58 46.59 19.54
CA ALA A 227 22.10 46.01 18.30
C ALA A 227 21.97 44.48 18.28
N VAL A 228 22.16 43.82 19.43
CA VAL A 228 22.00 42.36 19.53
C VAL A 228 20.54 41.95 19.27
N ILE A 229 19.55 42.64 19.85
CA ILE A 229 18.14 42.28 19.61
C ILE A 229 17.69 42.60 18.19
N GLU A 230 18.23 43.66 17.57
CA GLU A 230 18.00 43.98 16.16
C GLU A 230 18.52 42.85 15.25
N GLU A 231 19.77 42.42 15.45
CA GLU A 231 20.35 41.30 14.68
C GLU A 231 19.59 39.99 14.92
N ILE A 232 19.14 39.72 16.15
CA ILE A 232 18.27 38.57 16.46
C ILE A 232 16.99 38.63 15.63
N LEU A 233 16.32 39.78 15.58
CA LEU A 233 15.08 39.95 14.82
C LEU A 233 15.29 39.82 13.31
N ASP A 234 16.41 40.28 12.79
CA ASP A 234 16.77 40.12 11.37
C ASP A 234 16.87 38.63 11.00
N TRP A 235 17.53 37.82 11.85
CA TRP A 235 17.65 36.38 11.64
C TRP A 235 16.33 35.63 11.81
N THR A 236 15.54 35.96 12.85
CA THR A 236 14.33 35.20 13.23
C THR A 236 13.07 35.70 12.56
N GLY A 237 13.10 36.87 11.93
CA GLY A 237 11.90 37.56 11.41
C GLY A 237 10.86 37.86 12.50
N GLY A 238 11.31 37.95 13.76
CA GLY A 238 10.44 38.10 14.92
C GLY A 238 9.62 36.85 15.28
N GLN A 239 9.94 35.67 14.74
CA GLN A 239 9.22 34.45 15.09
C GLN A 239 9.35 34.20 16.62
N PRO A 240 8.24 34.05 17.38
CA PRO A 240 8.29 34.11 18.84
C PRO A 240 9.19 33.09 19.54
N PHE A 241 9.17 31.84 19.06
CA PHE A 241 9.98 30.75 19.61
C PHE A 241 11.47 30.99 19.36
N LEU A 242 11.86 31.20 18.10
CA LEU A 242 13.25 31.42 17.68
C LEU A 242 13.81 32.68 18.32
N THR A 243 13.02 33.77 18.40
CA THR A 243 13.48 35.02 19.02
C THR A 243 13.83 34.81 20.49
N GLN A 244 12.98 34.11 21.24
CA GLN A 244 13.28 33.80 22.65
C GLN A 244 14.39 32.76 22.81
N LYS A 245 14.43 31.71 21.99
CA LYS A 245 15.51 30.71 21.98
C LYS A 245 16.86 31.37 21.71
N LEU A 246 16.93 32.25 20.72
CA LEU A 246 18.16 32.94 20.37
C LEU A 246 18.56 33.97 21.45
N CYS A 247 17.60 34.67 22.07
CA CYS A 247 17.89 35.48 23.25
C CYS A 247 18.52 34.66 24.39
N GLN A 248 17.99 33.45 24.66
CA GLN A 248 18.56 32.55 25.66
C GLN A 248 19.99 32.11 25.29
N LEU A 249 20.21 31.74 24.02
CA LEU A 249 21.55 31.36 23.53
C LEU A 249 22.54 32.52 23.68
N MET A 250 22.13 33.75 23.37
CA MET A 250 22.97 34.93 23.56
C MET A 250 23.24 35.22 25.05
N VAL A 251 22.28 34.96 25.93
CA VAL A 251 22.53 35.02 27.38
C VAL A 251 23.61 34.04 27.82
N LEU A 252 23.57 32.79 27.34
CA LEU A 252 24.60 31.79 27.62
C LEU A 252 25.95 32.18 27.00
N GLU A 253 25.93 32.75 25.79
CA GLU A 253 27.14 33.22 25.10
C GLU A 253 27.83 34.36 25.85
N SER A 254 27.07 35.23 26.51
CA SER A 254 27.62 36.36 27.28
C SER A 254 28.54 35.95 28.44
N GLN A 255 28.43 34.68 28.89
CA GLN A 255 29.23 34.11 29.97
C GLN A 255 30.57 33.52 29.49
N ARG A 256 30.79 33.42 28.17
CA ARG A 256 32.03 32.87 27.60
C ARG A 256 33.15 33.91 27.53
N GLU A 257 34.39 33.46 27.62
CA GLU A 257 35.59 34.30 27.48
C GLU A 257 35.75 34.86 26.06
N HIS A 258 35.36 34.08 25.04
CA HIS A 258 35.39 34.47 23.63
C HIS A 258 33.97 34.45 23.09
N ARG A 259 33.34 35.63 23.11
CA ARG A 259 31.94 35.81 22.72
C ARG A 259 31.80 35.76 21.21
N ARG A 260 30.94 34.88 20.72
CA ARG A 260 30.49 34.84 19.33
C ARG A 260 29.45 35.93 19.05
N SER A 261 29.40 36.36 17.79
CA SER A 261 28.31 37.21 17.25
C SER A 261 26.99 36.45 17.16
N VAL A 262 25.87 37.16 16.96
CA VAL A 262 24.57 36.49 16.78
C VAL A 262 24.61 35.61 15.54
N GLU A 263 25.14 36.09 14.41
CA GLU A 263 25.34 35.28 13.21
C GLU A 263 26.10 33.98 13.50
N GLN A 264 27.24 34.05 14.20
CA GLN A 264 28.02 32.85 14.53
C GLN A 264 27.23 31.86 15.40
N VAL A 265 26.48 32.35 16.40
CA VAL A 265 25.63 31.51 17.23
C VAL A 265 24.52 30.86 16.41
N VAL A 266 23.87 31.60 15.52
CA VAL A 266 22.82 31.08 14.63
C VAL A 266 23.39 30.00 13.71
N ARG A 267 24.52 30.27 13.06
CA ARG A 267 25.15 29.30 12.15
C ARG A 267 25.57 28.03 12.89
N GLU A 268 26.37 28.16 13.94
CA GLU A 268 26.97 27.01 14.62
C GLU A 268 25.99 26.20 15.50
N GLN A 269 24.95 26.84 16.05
CA GLN A 269 24.05 26.17 17.02
C GLN A 269 22.63 25.92 16.50
N ILE A 270 22.20 26.58 15.42
CA ILE A 270 20.83 26.41 14.88
C ILE A 270 20.87 25.82 13.47
N ILE A 271 21.71 26.35 12.57
CA ILE A 271 21.71 25.96 11.15
C ILE A 271 22.59 24.73 10.91
N GLU A 272 23.82 24.74 11.44
CA GLU A 272 24.73 23.60 11.36
C GLU A 272 24.17 22.43 12.18
N SER A 273 24.07 21.27 11.52
CA SER A 273 23.49 20.06 12.12
C SER A 273 22.12 20.29 12.77
N TRP A 274 21.30 21.16 12.17
CA TRP A 274 20.03 21.59 12.73
C TRP A 274 19.13 20.43 13.20
N GLU A 275 19.08 19.31 12.47
CA GLU A 275 18.26 18.15 12.86
C GLU A 275 18.65 17.57 14.22
N ALA A 276 19.94 17.57 14.56
CA ALA A 276 20.46 17.07 15.83
C ALA A 276 20.39 18.12 16.96
N ASN A 277 20.38 19.41 16.60
CA ASN A 277 20.42 20.53 17.54
C ASN A 277 19.03 21.14 17.83
N ASP A 278 17.98 20.64 17.18
CA ASP A 278 16.61 21.16 17.30
C ASP A 278 15.91 20.66 18.57
N GLU A 279 16.46 21.02 19.73
CA GLU A 279 15.85 20.79 21.04
C GLU A 279 15.56 22.14 21.74
N PRO A 280 14.34 22.36 22.26
CA PRO A 280 13.12 21.62 21.97
C PRO A 280 12.75 21.75 20.48
N GLU A 281 11.96 20.79 19.97
CA GLU A 281 11.62 20.68 18.55
C GLU A 281 10.90 21.92 18.00
N HIS A 282 11.36 22.36 16.84
CA HIS A 282 10.77 23.44 16.06
C HIS A 282 10.98 23.22 14.57
N LEU A 283 12.25 23.16 14.13
CA LEU A 283 12.59 22.94 12.73
C LEU A 283 12.16 21.54 12.27
N ARG A 284 12.31 20.52 13.13
CA ARG A 284 11.83 19.15 12.85
C ARG A 284 10.31 19.12 12.70
N THR A 285 9.59 19.87 13.53
CA THR A 285 8.13 19.99 13.40
C THR A 285 7.72 20.65 12.07
N ILE A 286 8.46 21.65 11.61
CA ILE A 286 8.24 22.27 10.28
C ILE A 286 8.50 21.25 9.17
N ARG A 287 9.64 20.54 9.22
CA ARG A 287 9.98 19.46 8.28
C ARG A 287 8.88 18.42 8.21
N ASP A 288 8.50 17.85 9.35
CA ASP A 288 7.58 16.72 9.43
C ASP A 288 6.17 17.12 8.96
N ARG A 289 5.80 18.39 9.13
CA ARG A 289 4.56 18.92 8.57
C ARG A 289 4.57 19.02 7.05
N ILE A 290 5.73 19.29 6.44
CA ILE A 290 5.87 19.39 4.98
C ILE A 290 6.00 18.01 4.34
N ILE A 291 6.70 17.08 4.99
CA ILE A 291 7.09 15.78 4.40
C ILE A 291 6.22 14.63 4.90
N THR A 292 6.04 14.51 6.21
CA THR A 292 5.55 13.29 6.86
C THR A 292 4.03 13.27 7.01
N ARG A 293 3.41 14.44 7.19
CA ARG A 293 1.97 14.54 7.48
C ARG A 293 1.08 14.09 6.32
N ASP A 294 1.48 14.43 5.09
CA ASP A 294 0.73 14.08 3.88
C ASP A 294 1.73 13.82 2.74
N GLU A 295 2.23 12.58 2.66
CA GLU A 295 3.20 12.16 1.64
C GLU A 295 2.65 12.36 0.20
N GLN A 296 1.33 12.42 0.03
CA GLN A 296 0.70 12.68 -1.27
C GLN A 296 0.89 14.13 -1.72
N LYS A 297 0.98 15.08 -0.77
CA LYS A 297 1.15 16.53 -1.03
C LYS A 297 2.57 17.04 -0.86
N ALA A 298 3.44 16.28 -0.19
CA ALA A 298 4.82 16.69 0.13
C ALA A 298 5.60 17.21 -1.09
N GLY A 299 5.51 16.51 -2.23
CA GLY A 299 6.18 16.94 -3.47
C GLY A 299 5.71 18.30 -3.97
N TYR A 300 4.41 18.57 -3.92
CA TYR A 300 3.83 19.85 -4.34
C TYR A 300 4.21 20.99 -3.39
N LEU A 301 4.15 20.76 -2.07
CA LEU A 301 4.53 21.76 -1.06
C LEU A 301 6.00 22.17 -1.18
N LEU A 302 6.88 21.19 -1.41
CA LEU A 302 8.32 21.42 -1.63
C LEU A 302 8.57 22.26 -2.89
N GLU A 303 7.86 22.01 -3.98
CA GLU A 303 7.98 22.81 -5.21
C GLU A 303 7.39 24.22 -5.07
N LEU A 304 6.26 24.37 -4.38
CA LEU A 304 5.69 25.70 -4.09
C LEU A 304 6.68 26.54 -3.26
N TYR A 305 7.34 25.91 -2.28
CA TYR A 305 8.38 26.56 -1.50
C TYR A 305 9.64 26.83 -2.33
N GLN A 306 10.03 25.95 -3.25
CA GLN A 306 11.11 26.19 -4.20
C GLN A 306 10.84 27.43 -5.07
N GLN A 307 9.60 27.61 -5.54
CA GLN A 307 9.19 28.79 -6.28
C GLN A 307 9.31 30.07 -5.43
N LEU A 308 8.96 30.01 -4.13
CA LEU A 308 9.15 31.14 -3.21
C LEU A 308 10.63 31.51 -3.03
N ILE A 309 11.53 30.52 -2.95
CA ILE A 309 12.97 30.81 -2.88
C ILE A 309 13.46 31.51 -4.15
N GLN A 310 12.94 31.14 -5.32
CA GLN A 310 13.37 31.69 -6.60
C GLN A 310 12.76 33.07 -6.92
N GLN A 311 11.50 33.28 -6.55
CA GLN A 311 10.72 34.49 -6.89
C GLN A 311 10.65 35.51 -5.74
N GLY A 312 10.97 35.09 -4.51
CA GLY A 312 10.87 35.89 -3.29
C GLY A 312 9.45 35.93 -2.70
N GLU A 313 8.47 36.29 -3.52
CA GLU A 313 7.05 36.39 -3.11
C GLU A 313 6.11 35.79 -4.16
N ILE A 314 5.00 35.22 -3.71
CA ILE A 314 3.92 34.71 -4.57
C ILE A 314 2.57 35.23 -4.07
N ASP A 315 1.64 35.52 -4.98
CA ASP A 315 0.28 35.95 -4.59
C ASP A 315 -0.46 34.86 -3.81
N PHE A 316 -1.11 35.24 -2.71
CA PHE A 316 -1.88 34.32 -1.89
C PHE A 316 -3.33 34.26 -2.36
N THR A 317 -3.66 33.18 -3.08
CA THR A 317 -4.98 32.93 -3.67
C THR A 317 -5.85 32.00 -2.84
N ASN A 318 -5.47 31.72 -1.58
CA ASN A 318 -6.16 30.79 -0.66
C ASN A 318 -6.31 29.36 -1.22
N THR A 319 -5.30 28.84 -1.95
CA THR A 319 -5.34 27.41 -2.31
C THR A 319 -5.11 26.56 -1.06
N SER A 320 -5.51 25.28 -1.10
CA SER A 320 -5.33 24.36 0.03
C SER A 320 -3.86 24.21 0.39
N GLU A 321 -2.99 24.17 -0.62
CA GLU A 321 -1.55 23.92 -0.51
C GLU A 321 -0.82 25.17 0.00
N GLN A 322 -1.20 26.36 -0.47
CA GLN A 322 -0.71 27.62 0.08
C GLN A 322 -1.07 27.76 1.57
N SER A 323 -2.28 27.32 1.95
CA SER A 323 -2.73 27.33 3.33
C SER A 323 -1.96 26.33 4.18
N GLU A 324 -1.71 25.11 3.69
CA GLU A 324 -0.93 24.11 4.42
C GLU A 324 0.54 24.54 4.57
N LEU A 325 1.13 25.11 3.52
CA LEU A 325 2.48 25.66 3.59
C LEU A 325 2.57 26.80 4.62
N GLN A 326 1.56 27.69 4.68
CA GLN A 326 1.50 28.72 5.72
C GLN A 326 1.37 28.13 7.13
N LEU A 327 0.52 27.10 7.31
CA LEU A 327 0.33 26.46 8.60
C LEU A 327 1.56 25.66 9.07
N SER A 328 2.45 25.25 8.15
CA SER A 328 3.77 24.70 8.51
C SER A 328 4.59 25.69 9.34
N GLY A 329 4.35 26.99 9.17
CA GLY A 329 5.13 28.06 9.78
C GLY A 329 6.36 28.48 8.98
N LEU A 330 6.67 27.77 7.89
CA LEU A 330 7.81 28.06 7.02
C LEU A 330 7.65 29.38 6.25
N VAL A 331 6.41 29.72 5.90
CA VAL A 331 6.05 30.91 5.13
C VAL A 331 5.02 31.74 5.89
N VAL A 332 4.96 33.02 5.58
CA VAL A 332 4.04 33.99 6.19
C VAL A 332 3.31 34.78 5.12
N ARG A 333 2.06 35.13 5.42
CA ARG A 333 1.28 36.03 4.58
C ARG A 333 1.54 37.48 4.97
N ARG A 334 2.03 38.30 4.03
CA ARG A 334 2.24 39.75 4.17
C ARG A 334 1.56 40.46 3.00
N GLU A 335 0.68 41.41 3.29
CA GLU A 335 0.01 42.24 2.27
C GLU A 335 -0.66 41.46 1.12
N GLY A 336 -1.20 40.27 1.41
CA GLY A 336 -1.84 39.43 0.38
C GLY A 336 -0.90 38.55 -0.43
N LYS A 337 0.38 38.53 -0.10
CA LYS A 337 1.39 37.65 -0.69
C LYS A 337 1.96 36.68 0.35
N LEU A 338 2.47 35.54 -0.11
CA LEU A 338 3.30 34.62 0.66
C LEU A 338 4.77 34.95 0.46
N SER A 339 5.52 34.96 1.56
CA SER A 339 6.97 35.08 1.59
C SER A 339 7.56 34.08 2.60
N ILE A 340 8.84 33.75 2.48
CA ILE A 340 9.56 32.98 3.49
C ILE A 340 9.51 33.75 4.82
N TYR A 341 9.31 33.06 5.95
CA TYR A 341 9.09 33.74 7.24
C TYR A 341 10.35 34.49 7.71
N ASN A 342 11.51 33.83 7.67
CA ASN A 342 12.78 34.37 8.15
C ASN A 342 14.00 33.72 7.47
N GLN A 343 15.18 34.28 7.74
CA GLN A 343 16.43 33.87 7.13
C GLN A 343 16.92 32.50 7.62
N ILE A 344 16.73 32.17 8.92
CA ILE A 344 17.08 30.85 9.46
C ILE A 344 16.37 29.74 8.68
N TYR A 345 15.08 29.89 8.41
CA TYR A 345 14.31 28.92 7.64
C TYR A 345 14.80 28.81 6.19
N GLN A 346 15.14 29.93 5.56
CA GLN A 346 15.67 29.92 4.19
C GLN A 346 17.02 29.19 4.11
N GLU A 347 17.88 29.33 5.12
CA GLU A 347 19.18 28.67 5.17
C GLU A 347 19.09 27.18 5.53
N VAL A 348 18.17 26.81 6.43
CA VAL A 348 17.91 25.42 6.83
C VAL A 348 17.19 24.65 5.72
N PHE A 349 16.03 25.16 5.28
CA PHE A 349 15.23 24.61 4.19
C PHE A 349 15.65 25.27 2.88
N ASN A 350 16.91 25.07 2.49
CA ASN A 350 17.46 25.64 1.27
C ASN A 350 17.17 24.77 0.03
N LEU A 351 17.57 25.23 -1.15
CA LEU A 351 17.38 24.49 -2.41
C LEU A 351 18.01 23.09 -2.37
N TYR A 352 19.17 22.92 -1.73
CA TYR A 352 19.81 21.61 -1.60
C TYR A 352 18.95 20.65 -0.78
N TRP A 353 18.42 21.11 0.36
CA TRP A 353 17.52 20.31 1.18
C TRP A 353 16.26 19.91 0.41
N ILE A 354 15.63 20.86 -0.31
CA ILE A 354 14.43 20.57 -1.14
C ILE A 354 14.74 19.50 -2.17
N GLU A 355 15.86 19.62 -2.89
CA GLU A 355 16.25 18.66 -3.91
C GLU A 355 16.50 17.25 -3.35
N GLN A 356 17.09 17.15 -2.16
CA GLN A 356 17.27 15.86 -1.48
C GLN A 356 15.91 15.22 -1.14
N GLN A 357 14.96 16.01 -0.63
CA GLN A 357 13.64 15.48 -0.28
C GLN A 357 12.83 15.08 -1.52
N LEU A 358 12.83 15.90 -2.57
CA LEU A 358 12.20 15.56 -3.85
C LEU A 358 12.83 14.32 -4.49
N ALA A 359 14.15 14.13 -4.34
CA ALA A 359 14.85 12.94 -4.83
C ALA A 359 14.42 11.67 -4.09
N ASN A 360 14.20 11.76 -2.78
CA ASN A 360 13.71 10.65 -1.96
C ASN A 360 12.23 10.32 -2.21
N LEU A 361 11.43 11.34 -2.54
CA LEU A 361 10.00 11.15 -2.81
C LEU A 361 9.76 10.46 -4.17
N ARG A 362 10.47 10.85 -5.23
CA ARG A 362 10.17 10.43 -6.61
C ARG A 362 11.10 9.31 -7.12
N PRO A 363 10.56 8.19 -7.64
CA PRO A 363 11.37 7.14 -8.24
C PRO A 363 12.03 7.54 -9.59
N TYR A 364 11.69 8.72 -10.14
CA TYR A 364 12.18 9.24 -11.43
C TYR A 364 12.86 10.62 -11.32
N SER A 365 13.31 10.99 -10.13
CA SER A 365 13.86 12.33 -9.81
C SER A 365 15.04 12.77 -10.69
N GLU A 366 15.97 11.86 -11.00
CA GLU A 366 17.15 12.18 -11.82
C GLU A 366 16.77 12.55 -13.27
N ALA A 367 15.93 11.71 -13.89
CA ALA A 367 15.44 11.91 -15.25
C ALA A 367 14.59 13.19 -15.36
N PHE A 368 13.74 13.43 -14.37
CA PHE A 368 12.93 14.65 -14.27
C PHE A 368 13.78 15.91 -14.18
N ARG A 369 14.77 15.96 -13.27
CA ARG A 369 15.65 17.13 -13.10
C ARG A 369 16.41 17.45 -14.38
N ALA A 370 16.98 16.44 -15.04
CA ALA A 370 17.69 16.62 -16.29
C ALA A 370 16.77 17.15 -17.41
N TRP A 371 15.52 16.68 -17.46
CA TRP A 371 14.53 17.17 -18.42
C TRP A 371 14.12 18.62 -18.14
N VAL A 372 13.84 18.99 -16.89
CA VAL A 372 13.50 20.37 -16.51
C VAL A 372 14.67 21.32 -16.76
N ALA A 373 15.90 20.92 -16.41
CA ALA A 373 17.11 21.70 -16.67
C ALA A 373 17.35 21.97 -18.17
N SER A 374 16.85 21.10 -19.05
CA SER A 374 16.86 21.31 -20.50
C SER A 374 15.79 22.26 -21.02
N GLY A 375 14.98 22.85 -20.14
CA GLY A 375 13.80 23.61 -20.53
C GLY A 375 12.70 22.72 -21.11
N CYS A 376 12.57 21.50 -20.57
CA CYS A 376 11.58 20.50 -20.99
C CYS A 376 11.73 20.02 -22.45
N SER A 377 12.94 20.05 -23.01
CA SER A 377 13.19 19.77 -24.44
C SER A 377 13.99 18.49 -24.72
N ASP A 378 14.78 18.00 -23.76
CA ASP A 378 15.60 16.80 -23.92
C ASP A 378 14.75 15.51 -23.82
N GLU A 379 14.22 15.05 -24.95
CA GLU A 379 13.41 13.82 -25.03
C GLU A 379 14.15 12.54 -24.60
N SER A 380 15.50 12.55 -24.53
CA SER A 380 16.28 11.40 -24.08
C SER A 380 16.11 11.10 -22.59
N ARG A 381 15.65 12.09 -21.83
CA ARG A 381 15.38 11.98 -20.38
C ARG A 381 13.98 11.48 -20.07
N LEU A 382 13.11 11.39 -21.08
CA LEU A 382 11.74 10.90 -20.89
C LEU A 382 11.73 9.39 -20.61
N LEU A 383 10.87 8.97 -19.69
CA LEU A 383 10.82 7.58 -19.22
C LEU A 383 10.24 6.62 -20.28
N ARG A 384 10.65 5.35 -20.24
CA ARG A 384 10.17 4.27 -21.12
C ARG A 384 9.98 2.96 -20.37
N GLY A 385 9.15 2.08 -20.95
CA GLY A 385 8.97 0.71 -20.52
C GLY A 385 8.54 0.63 -19.05
N LYS A 386 9.25 -0.22 -18.28
CA LYS A 386 8.93 -0.46 -16.87
C LYS A 386 9.10 0.80 -16.01
N THR A 387 10.12 1.62 -16.26
CA THR A 387 10.37 2.83 -15.46
C THR A 387 9.22 3.84 -15.58
N LEU A 388 8.61 3.97 -16.76
CA LEU A 388 7.42 4.81 -16.94
C LEU A 388 6.19 4.21 -16.23
N LEU A 389 5.99 2.90 -16.29
CA LEU A 389 4.88 2.22 -15.60
C LEU A 389 5.00 2.34 -14.08
N ASP A 390 6.20 2.10 -13.52
CA ASP A 390 6.48 2.24 -12.10
C ASP A 390 6.28 3.71 -11.65
N ALA A 391 6.69 4.67 -12.48
CA ALA A 391 6.47 6.10 -12.24
C ALA A 391 4.98 6.49 -12.27
N GLN A 392 4.20 5.94 -13.23
CA GLN A 392 2.75 6.16 -13.33
C GLN A 392 1.99 5.50 -12.17
N ALA A 393 2.42 4.32 -11.73
CA ALA A 393 1.87 3.65 -10.56
C ALA A 393 2.17 4.42 -9.27
N TRP A 394 3.39 4.93 -9.11
CA TRP A 394 3.74 5.79 -7.98
C TRP A 394 2.96 7.12 -7.98
N ALA A 395 2.66 7.65 -9.17
CA ALA A 395 1.89 8.88 -9.34
C ALA A 395 0.39 8.74 -9.01
N GLN A 396 -0.16 7.52 -9.01
CA GLN A 396 -1.58 7.30 -8.76
C GLN A 396 -1.95 7.72 -7.33
N GLY A 397 -2.91 8.64 -7.21
CA GLY A 397 -3.39 9.16 -5.93
C GLY A 397 -2.47 10.20 -5.26
N LYS A 398 -1.40 10.66 -5.93
CA LYS A 398 -0.55 11.76 -5.42
C LYS A 398 -0.92 13.10 -6.06
N ASP A 399 -0.84 14.19 -5.29
CA ASP A 399 -1.03 15.54 -5.81
C ASP A 399 0.26 16.00 -6.50
N LEU A 400 0.38 15.63 -7.77
CA LEU A 400 1.52 15.97 -8.61
C LEU A 400 1.47 17.44 -9.06
N SER A 401 2.64 18.05 -9.14
CA SER A 401 2.76 19.37 -9.72
C SER A 401 2.45 19.38 -11.21
N TYR A 402 2.31 20.58 -11.77
CA TYR A 402 2.13 20.73 -13.22
C TYR A 402 3.31 20.13 -13.99
N GLN A 403 4.55 20.33 -13.53
CA GLN A 403 5.74 19.84 -14.21
C GLN A 403 5.86 18.31 -14.15
N ASP A 404 5.55 17.68 -13.00
CA ASP A 404 5.50 16.20 -12.91
C ASP A 404 4.49 15.60 -13.89
N ARG A 405 3.28 16.17 -13.95
CA ARG A 405 2.24 15.75 -14.89
C ARG A 405 2.70 15.91 -16.34
N GLN A 406 3.36 17.02 -16.66
CA GLN A 406 3.88 17.28 -18.00
C GLN A 406 5.00 16.29 -18.36
N PHE A 407 5.92 15.98 -17.44
CA PHE A 407 7.00 15.02 -17.66
C PHE A 407 6.47 13.59 -17.91
N LEU A 408 5.50 13.14 -17.10
CA LEU A 408 4.87 11.83 -17.27
C LEU A 408 4.05 11.75 -18.57
N ALA A 409 3.31 12.81 -18.90
CA ALA A 409 2.57 12.89 -20.16
C ALA A 409 3.50 12.89 -21.39
N ALA A 410 4.57 13.69 -21.36
CA ALA A 410 5.58 13.70 -22.42
C ALA A 410 6.26 12.34 -22.57
N SER A 411 6.53 11.67 -21.45
CA SER A 411 7.11 10.32 -21.43
C SER A 411 6.18 9.26 -22.04
N ASP A 412 4.88 9.32 -21.73
CA ASP A 412 3.89 8.43 -22.33
C ASP A 412 3.68 8.69 -23.82
N GLU A 413 3.57 9.96 -24.22
CA GLU A 413 3.42 10.34 -25.62
C GLU A 413 4.59 9.84 -26.46
N LYS A 414 5.81 10.05 -25.97
CA LYS A 414 7.02 9.62 -26.67
C LYS A 414 7.13 8.09 -26.74
N GLN A 415 6.75 7.37 -25.68
CA GLN A 415 6.65 5.90 -25.73
C GLN A 415 5.62 5.43 -26.77
N ARG A 416 4.45 6.07 -26.85
CA ARG A 416 3.44 5.74 -27.87
C ARG A 416 3.97 5.97 -29.27
N LYS A 417 4.63 7.11 -29.53
CA LYS A 417 5.24 7.41 -30.84
C LYS A 417 6.27 6.36 -31.24
N GLU A 418 7.16 5.96 -30.32
CA GLU A 418 8.17 4.93 -30.58
C GLU A 418 7.53 3.55 -30.85
N LYS A 419 6.50 3.15 -30.10
CA LYS A 419 5.76 1.89 -30.34
C LYS A 419 5.04 1.90 -31.69
N ILE A 420 4.48 3.04 -32.11
CA ILE A 420 3.83 3.18 -33.42
C ILE A 420 4.88 3.07 -34.53
N ALA A 421 5.99 3.81 -34.42
CA ALA A 421 7.09 3.75 -35.39
C ALA A 421 7.67 2.33 -35.52
N GLN A 422 7.81 1.60 -34.40
CA GLN A 422 8.28 0.21 -34.41
C GLN A 422 7.29 -0.72 -35.13
N LYS A 423 5.97 -0.58 -34.86
CA LYS A 423 4.94 -1.36 -35.58
C LYS A 423 4.89 -1.04 -37.07
N GLU A 424 5.08 0.22 -37.46
CA GLU A 424 5.16 0.62 -38.86
C GLU A 424 6.37 0.01 -39.56
N GLN A 425 7.53 0.00 -38.88
CA GLN A 425 8.75 -0.61 -39.39
C GLN A 425 8.62 -2.14 -39.53
N GLU A 426 8.02 -2.81 -38.55
CA GLU A 426 7.71 -4.24 -38.60
C GLU A 426 6.74 -4.57 -39.75
N ALA A 427 5.68 -3.76 -39.92
CA ALA A 427 4.75 -3.90 -41.03
C ALA A 427 5.42 -3.67 -42.39
N GLN A 428 6.35 -2.73 -42.48
CA GLN A 428 7.13 -2.48 -43.70
C GLN A 428 8.06 -3.66 -44.04
N LEU A 429 8.77 -4.20 -43.04
CA LEU A 429 9.58 -5.41 -43.18
C LEU A 429 8.74 -6.62 -43.62
N GLU A 430 7.53 -6.78 -43.07
CA GLU A 430 6.63 -7.85 -43.47
C GLU A 430 6.12 -7.68 -44.92
N ARG A 431 5.79 -6.46 -45.33
CA ARG A 431 5.42 -6.15 -46.73
C ARG A 431 6.58 -6.45 -47.68
N GLU A 432 7.80 -6.07 -47.34
CA GLU A 432 9.00 -6.40 -48.13
C GLU A 432 9.22 -7.90 -48.24
N ARG A 433 9.05 -8.64 -47.14
CA ARG A 433 9.15 -10.11 -47.13
C ARG A 433 8.11 -10.74 -48.05
N LYS A 434 6.84 -10.34 -47.94
CA LYS A 434 5.75 -10.83 -48.82
C LYS A 434 6.03 -10.50 -50.29
N ASN A 435 6.55 -9.31 -50.59
CA ASN A 435 6.93 -8.92 -51.94
C ASN A 435 8.09 -9.76 -52.49
N ARG A 436 9.11 -10.07 -51.69
CA ARG A 436 10.21 -10.98 -52.08
C ARG A 436 9.71 -12.39 -52.35
N GLU A 437 8.85 -12.93 -51.49
CA GLU A 437 8.25 -14.25 -51.68
C GLU A 437 7.38 -14.30 -52.96
N ALA A 438 6.61 -13.25 -53.24
CA ALA A 438 5.83 -13.13 -54.48
C ALA A 438 6.74 -13.03 -55.72
N ALA A 439 7.83 -12.26 -55.67
CA ALA A 439 8.81 -12.15 -56.75
C ALA A 439 9.53 -13.49 -57.02
N GLN A 440 9.88 -14.24 -55.97
CA GLN A 440 10.44 -15.58 -56.07
C GLN A 440 9.44 -16.55 -56.69
N LYS A 441 8.17 -16.53 -56.27
CA LYS A 441 7.09 -17.33 -56.88
C LYS A 441 6.92 -17.01 -58.37
N ARG A 442 6.91 -15.72 -58.76
CA ARG A 442 6.86 -15.29 -60.18
C ARG A 442 8.06 -15.81 -60.97
N THR A 443 9.26 -15.74 -60.41
CA THR A 443 10.50 -16.23 -61.04
C THR A 443 10.47 -17.76 -61.20
N ILE A 444 9.96 -18.49 -60.21
CA ILE A 444 9.78 -19.95 -60.26
C ILE A 444 8.75 -20.33 -61.33
N VAL A 445 7.64 -19.59 -61.45
CA VAL A 445 6.63 -19.81 -62.50
C VAL A 445 7.19 -19.49 -63.89
N LEU A 446 7.89 -18.38 -64.07
CA LEU A 446 8.56 -18.01 -65.32
C LEU A 446 9.64 -19.03 -65.71
N THR A 447 10.46 -19.50 -64.77
CA THR A 447 11.47 -20.53 -65.04
C THR A 447 10.86 -21.90 -65.35
N LYS A 448 9.73 -22.26 -64.72
CA LYS A 448 8.95 -23.45 -65.07
C LYS A 448 8.34 -23.35 -66.47
N ALA A 449 7.75 -22.20 -66.83
CA ALA A 449 7.20 -21.94 -68.17
C ALA A 449 8.30 -21.95 -69.25
N ASN A 450 9.46 -21.34 -68.97
CA ASN A 450 10.60 -21.29 -69.88
C ASN A 450 11.28 -22.69 -70.03
N ARG A 451 11.28 -23.51 -68.96
CA ARG A 451 11.67 -24.94 -69.05
C ARG A 451 10.67 -25.78 -69.83
N GLN A 452 9.37 -25.50 -69.74
CA GLN A 452 8.34 -26.20 -70.52
C GLN A 452 8.43 -25.86 -72.01
N ALA A 453 8.65 -24.58 -72.35
CA ALA A 453 8.88 -24.14 -73.73
C ALA A 453 10.14 -24.79 -74.34
N LYS A 454 11.25 -24.87 -73.59
CA LYS A 454 12.47 -25.58 -74.04
C LYS A 454 12.30 -27.11 -74.13
N ARG A 455 11.37 -27.71 -73.37
CA ARG A 455 11.06 -29.14 -73.43
C ARG A 455 10.16 -29.51 -74.60
N GLN A 456 9.29 -28.62 -75.07
CA GLN A 456 8.48 -28.85 -76.27
C GLN A 456 9.34 -28.89 -77.55
N ILE A 457 10.41 -28.10 -77.62
CA ILE A 457 11.35 -28.08 -78.76
C ILE A 457 12.25 -29.34 -78.79
N ARG A 458 12.55 -29.96 -77.64
CA ARG A 458 13.39 -31.18 -77.55
C ARG A 458 12.61 -32.49 -77.65
N ARG A 459 11.29 -32.46 -77.41
CA ARG A 459 10.41 -33.65 -77.40
C ARG A 459 9.97 -34.14 -78.79
N GLY A 460 10.23 -33.39 -79.86
CA GLY A 460 10.02 -33.86 -81.23
C GLY A 460 10.98 -34.98 -81.68
N THR A 461 12.11 -35.17 -80.99
CA THR A 461 13.23 -35.98 -81.51
C THR A 461 13.63 -37.19 -80.65
N MET A 462 13.01 -37.40 -79.49
CA MET A 462 13.55 -38.35 -78.48
C MET A 462 12.44 -39.17 -77.80
N VAL A 463 11.57 -39.77 -78.61
CA VAL A 463 10.52 -40.72 -78.17
C VAL A 463 11.02 -42.18 -78.19
N LEU A 464 12.24 -42.46 -78.65
CA LEU A 464 12.62 -43.83 -79.01
C LEU A 464 13.28 -44.71 -77.92
N THR A 465 13.68 -44.21 -76.74
CA THR A 465 14.61 -45.02 -75.89
C THR A 465 14.45 -44.92 -74.36
N PHE A 466 13.24 -44.95 -73.79
CA PHE A 466 13.06 -44.86 -72.32
C PHE A 466 12.22 -46.01 -71.73
N THR A 467 12.74 -47.24 -71.80
CA THR A 467 12.14 -48.42 -71.14
C THR A 467 12.91 -48.91 -69.91
N THR A 468 13.98 -48.25 -69.44
CA THR A 468 14.92 -48.86 -68.46
C THR A 468 15.16 -48.14 -67.12
N SER A 469 14.42 -47.09 -66.74
CA SER A 469 14.78 -46.28 -65.53
C SER A 469 13.73 -46.20 -64.41
N VAL A 470 12.83 -47.18 -64.29
CA VAL A 470 11.78 -47.19 -63.23
C VAL A 470 12.28 -47.76 -61.89
N ALA A 471 13.33 -48.60 -61.89
CA ALA A 471 13.80 -49.28 -60.67
C ALA A 471 14.50 -48.36 -59.65
N VAL A 472 15.17 -47.30 -60.11
CA VAL A 472 15.92 -46.37 -59.23
C VAL A 472 14.99 -45.44 -58.44
N ILE A 473 13.81 -45.15 -59.00
CA ILE A 473 12.79 -44.29 -58.38
C ILE A 473 12.04 -45.06 -57.28
N LEU A 474 11.85 -46.37 -57.43
CA LEU A 474 11.22 -47.23 -56.42
C LEU A 474 12.13 -47.50 -55.21
N GLY A 475 13.45 -47.63 -55.42
CA GLY A 475 14.42 -47.78 -54.32
C GLY A 475 14.54 -46.54 -53.43
N MET A 476 14.45 -45.34 -54.01
CA MET A 476 14.43 -44.09 -53.23
C MET A 476 13.10 -43.85 -52.50
N PHE A 477 11.98 -44.34 -53.04
CA PHE A 477 10.68 -44.25 -52.36
C PHE A 477 10.58 -45.19 -51.15
N ALA A 478 11.18 -46.39 -51.23
CA ALA A 478 11.27 -47.35 -50.12
C ALA A 478 12.18 -46.88 -48.96
N LEU A 479 13.28 -46.18 -49.26
CA LEU A 479 14.16 -45.57 -48.25
C LEU A 479 13.52 -44.35 -47.55
N TRP A 480 12.60 -43.66 -48.23
CA TRP A 480 11.88 -42.51 -47.67
C TRP A 480 10.68 -42.93 -46.81
N SER A 481 9.99 -44.04 -47.16
CA SER A 481 8.92 -44.62 -46.34
C SER A 481 9.45 -45.39 -45.11
N GLY A 482 10.63 -46.02 -45.19
CA GLY A 482 11.24 -46.72 -44.04
C GLY A 482 11.67 -45.82 -42.88
N LYS A 483 12.11 -44.58 -43.16
CA LYS A 483 12.57 -43.63 -42.12
C LYS A 483 11.43 -43.06 -41.27
N LYS A 484 10.27 -42.76 -41.87
CA LYS A 484 9.07 -42.31 -41.13
C LYS A 484 8.44 -43.43 -40.30
N VAL A 485 8.47 -44.67 -40.79
CA VAL A 485 7.95 -45.84 -40.06
C VAL A 485 8.83 -46.17 -38.85
N ALA A 486 10.16 -46.10 -38.98
CA ALA A 486 11.09 -46.36 -37.87
C ALA A 486 10.97 -45.34 -36.71
N GLU A 487 10.86 -44.03 -37.01
CA GLU A 487 10.69 -43.00 -35.98
C GLU A 487 9.35 -43.13 -35.24
N THR A 488 8.28 -43.51 -35.95
CA THR A 488 6.96 -43.75 -35.37
C THR A 488 6.96 -44.98 -34.47
N GLN A 489 7.65 -46.06 -34.87
CA GLN A 489 7.80 -47.26 -34.03
C GLN A 489 8.59 -46.99 -32.75
N ILE A 490 9.67 -46.18 -32.82
CA ILE A 490 10.46 -45.80 -31.64
C ILE A 490 9.59 -45.04 -30.64
N TYR A 491 8.77 -44.10 -31.11
CA TYR A 491 7.82 -43.38 -30.25
C TYR A 491 6.81 -44.34 -29.60
N LEU A 492 6.12 -45.17 -30.39
CA LEU A 492 5.09 -46.08 -29.88
C LEU A 492 5.64 -47.05 -28.82
N ASN A 493 6.80 -47.66 -29.08
CA ASN A 493 7.43 -48.58 -28.13
C ASN A 493 7.77 -47.91 -26.79
N ASN A 494 8.22 -46.64 -26.81
CA ASN A 494 8.56 -45.93 -25.58
C ASN A 494 7.32 -45.36 -24.87
N ALA A 495 6.28 -44.97 -25.62
CA ALA A 495 4.99 -44.60 -25.04
C ALA A 495 4.32 -45.80 -24.33
N GLU A 496 4.33 -46.97 -24.97
CA GLU A 496 3.86 -48.22 -24.36
C GLU A 496 4.68 -48.57 -23.11
N LYS A 497 6.00 -48.44 -23.19
CA LYS A 497 6.88 -48.71 -22.05
C LYS A 497 6.62 -47.77 -20.87
N LEU A 498 6.42 -46.48 -21.15
CA LEU A 498 6.06 -45.50 -20.13
C LEU A 498 4.71 -45.82 -19.48
N ALA A 499 3.70 -46.20 -20.27
CA ALA A 499 2.39 -46.61 -19.76
C ALA A 499 2.45 -47.90 -18.93
N LYS A 500 3.30 -48.86 -19.30
CA LYS A 500 3.54 -50.08 -18.50
C LYS A 500 4.18 -49.75 -17.15
N LEU A 501 5.19 -48.88 -17.13
CA LEU A 501 5.81 -48.41 -15.89
C LEU A 501 4.79 -47.68 -15.00
N ALA A 502 3.93 -46.85 -15.60
CA ALA A 502 2.85 -46.19 -14.87
C ALA A 502 1.88 -47.19 -14.24
N GLY A 503 1.47 -48.23 -14.98
CA GLY A 503 0.65 -49.32 -14.43
C GLY A 503 1.33 -50.11 -13.32
N GLN A 504 2.64 -50.36 -13.44
CA GLN A 504 3.42 -51.03 -12.38
C GLN A 504 3.47 -50.20 -11.10
N LEU A 505 3.71 -48.88 -11.20
CA LEU A 505 3.68 -47.99 -10.04
C LEU A 505 2.29 -47.93 -9.39
N GLU A 506 1.23 -47.98 -10.19
CA GLU A 506 -0.16 -48.05 -9.69
C GLU A 506 -0.41 -49.34 -8.91
N ASP A 507 0.06 -50.48 -9.44
CA ASP A 507 -0.05 -51.79 -8.77
C ASP A 507 0.79 -51.86 -7.48
N GLU A 508 1.92 -51.14 -7.43
CA GLU A 508 2.81 -51.00 -6.26
C GLU A 508 2.27 -50.01 -5.20
N GLY A 509 1.15 -49.32 -5.48
CA GLY A 509 0.52 -48.35 -4.58
C GLY A 509 1.11 -46.93 -4.65
N SER A 510 2.01 -46.66 -5.61
CA SER A 510 2.63 -45.36 -5.88
C SER A 510 1.76 -44.51 -6.83
N HIS A 511 0.53 -44.24 -6.39
CA HIS A 511 -0.51 -43.58 -7.18
C HIS A 511 -0.11 -42.19 -7.73
N PRO A 512 0.56 -41.28 -6.98
CA PRO A 512 0.97 -39.98 -7.49
C PRO A 512 1.97 -40.08 -8.66
N GLU A 513 2.97 -40.95 -8.53
CA GLU A 513 4.03 -41.16 -9.51
C GLU A 513 3.50 -41.86 -10.76
N ALA A 514 2.59 -42.83 -10.60
CA ALA A 514 1.88 -43.47 -11.70
C ALA A 514 1.07 -42.45 -12.53
N LYS A 515 0.32 -41.58 -11.86
CA LYS A 515 -0.47 -40.52 -12.48
C LYS A 515 0.41 -39.52 -13.25
N GLU A 516 1.60 -39.19 -12.73
CA GLU A 516 2.57 -38.35 -13.42
C GLU A 516 3.04 -39.00 -14.74
N LEU A 517 3.40 -40.28 -14.72
CA LEU A 517 3.83 -40.99 -15.93
C LEU A 517 2.70 -41.12 -16.97
N PHE A 518 1.46 -41.38 -16.55
CA PHE A 518 0.30 -41.39 -17.45
C PHE A 518 0.06 -40.02 -18.08
N SER A 519 0.19 -38.95 -17.30
CA SER A 519 0.08 -37.57 -17.80
C SER A 519 1.15 -37.29 -18.87
N LEU A 520 2.41 -37.63 -18.61
CA LEU A 520 3.49 -37.49 -19.59
C LEU A 520 3.23 -38.30 -20.87
N ALA A 521 2.76 -39.54 -20.73
CA ALA A 521 2.40 -40.38 -21.88
C ALA A 521 1.28 -39.73 -22.72
N GLY A 522 0.20 -39.26 -22.08
CA GLY A 522 -0.93 -38.62 -22.75
C GLY A 522 -0.55 -37.30 -23.43
N GLN A 523 0.17 -36.43 -22.72
CA GLN A 523 0.61 -35.16 -23.27
C GLN A 523 1.63 -35.29 -24.40
N SER A 524 2.35 -36.43 -24.47
CA SER A 524 3.34 -36.66 -25.52
C SER A 524 2.72 -36.64 -26.91
N VAL A 525 1.43 -36.96 -27.03
CA VAL A 525 0.67 -36.89 -28.28
C VAL A 525 0.60 -35.46 -28.83
N ASN A 526 0.43 -34.48 -27.93
CA ASN A 526 0.17 -33.08 -28.25
C ASN A 526 1.43 -32.30 -28.67
N ILE A 527 2.62 -32.84 -28.42
CA ILE A 527 3.88 -32.18 -28.80
C ILE A 527 4.13 -32.32 -30.31
N THR A 528 4.23 -31.21 -31.03
CA THR A 528 4.42 -31.25 -32.50
C THR A 528 5.84 -31.65 -32.91
N ASN A 529 6.86 -31.31 -32.12
CA ASN A 529 8.26 -31.59 -32.42
C ASN A 529 8.64 -33.04 -32.04
N PRO A 530 9.02 -33.92 -33.00
CA PRO A 530 9.33 -35.32 -32.72
C PRO A 530 10.51 -35.53 -31.75
N LYS A 531 11.48 -34.61 -31.74
CA LYS A 531 12.63 -34.68 -30.81
C LYS A 531 12.20 -34.43 -29.37
N TYR A 532 11.28 -33.48 -29.16
CA TYR A 532 10.74 -33.15 -27.84
C TYR A 532 9.80 -34.25 -27.32
N LYS A 533 9.00 -34.86 -28.21
CA LYS A 533 8.19 -36.05 -27.91
C LYS A 533 9.05 -37.16 -27.29
N LEU A 534 10.12 -37.54 -27.98
CA LEU A 534 11.01 -38.60 -27.52
C LEU A 534 11.76 -38.20 -26.25
N ALA A 535 12.20 -36.95 -26.13
CA ALA A 535 12.86 -36.45 -24.93
C ALA A 535 11.97 -36.60 -23.68
N MET A 536 10.69 -36.24 -23.80
CA MET A 536 9.73 -36.36 -22.72
C MET A 536 9.50 -37.82 -22.30
N LEU A 537 9.28 -38.71 -23.28
CA LEU A 537 9.12 -40.13 -23.01
C LEU A 537 10.35 -40.72 -22.32
N PHE A 538 11.55 -40.34 -22.76
CA PHE A 538 12.79 -40.80 -22.14
C PHE A 538 13.00 -40.25 -20.72
N ALA A 539 12.65 -38.98 -20.47
CA ALA A 539 12.69 -38.42 -19.12
C ALA A 539 11.68 -39.11 -18.20
N GLY A 540 10.44 -39.31 -18.66
CA GLY A 540 9.40 -40.04 -17.92
C GLY A 540 9.80 -41.49 -17.64
N ILE A 541 10.34 -42.23 -18.62
CA ILE A 541 10.82 -43.60 -18.39
C ILE A 541 11.95 -43.62 -17.35
N SER A 542 12.85 -42.63 -17.40
CA SER A 542 13.91 -42.50 -16.40
C SER A 542 13.36 -42.23 -15.01
N LEU A 543 12.33 -41.39 -14.89
CA LEU A 543 11.64 -41.13 -13.62
C LEU A 543 10.96 -42.41 -13.12
N GLY A 544 10.18 -43.09 -13.97
CA GLY A 544 9.47 -44.31 -13.58
C GLY A 544 10.40 -45.41 -13.05
N TYR A 545 11.57 -45.61 -13.66
CA TYR A 545 12.55 -46.57 -13.12
C TYR A 545 13.21 -46.16 -11.81
N GLN A 546 13.14 -44.89 -11.42
CA GLN A 546 13.63 -44.40 -10.13
C GLN A 546 12.59 -44.59 -9.02
N GLU A 547 11.30 -44.50 -9.35
CA GLU A 547 10.20 -44.54 -8.39
C GLU A 547 9.63 -45.95 -8.13
N LEU A 548 10.08 -46.99 -8.86
CA LEU A 548 9.68 -48.37 -8.59
C LEU A 548 10.08 -48.79 -7.17
N GLN A 549 9.31 -49.69 -6.57
CA GLN A 549 9.65 -50.31 -5.27
C GLN A 549 11.05 -50.93 -5.28
N GLU A 550 11.48 -51.50 -6.42
CA GLU A 550 12.87 -51.88 -6.71
C GLU A 550 13.46 -50.99 -7.84
N PRO A 551 14.12 -49.87 -7.51
CA PRO A 551 14.62 -48.94 -8.51
C PRO A 551 15.71 -49.54 -9.41
N ASN A 552 15.69 -49.18 -10.70
CA ASN A 552 16.73 -49.54 -11.66
C ASN A 552 17.50 -48.30 -12.16
N PHE A 553 18.40 -47.78 -11.32
CA PHE A 553 19.17 -46.57 -11.60
C PHE A 553 20.08 -46.68 -12.83
N GLY A 554 20.58 -47.88 -13.16
CA GLY A 554 21.36 -48.11 -14.37
C GLY A 554 20.55 -47.88 -15.65
N VAL A 555 19.32 -48.40 -15.67
CA VAL A 555 18.38 -48.17 -16.78
C VAL A 555 17.89 -46.72 -16.78
N ALA A 556 17.58 -46.14 -15.63
CA ALA A 556 17.20 -44.74 -15.49
C ALA A 556 18.26 -43.81 -16.10
N ARG A 557 19.54 -43.91 -15.69
CA ARG A 557 20.66 -43.13 -16.28
C ARG A 557 20.73 -43.25 -17.80
N LYS A 558 20.56 -44.47 -18.34
CA LYS A 558 20.59 -44.70 -19.78
C LYS A 558 19.47 -43.96 -20.51
N TYR A 559 18.27 -43.90 -19.94
CA TYR A 559 17.14 -43.17 -20.51
C TYR A 559 17.28 -41.65 -20.33
N LEU A 560 17.76 -41.19 -19.18
CA LEU A 560 18.09 -39.78 -18.96
C LEU A 560 19.10 -39.26 -20.01
N GLN A 561 20.17 -40.03 -20.27
CA GLN A 561 21.15 -39.68 -21.31
C GLN A 561 20.53 -39.62 -22.72
N LYS A 562 19.54 -40.47 -23.02
CA LYS A 562 18.78 -40.37 -24.27
C LYS A 562 17.91 -39.12 -24.33
N SER A 563 17.33 -38.71 -23.20
CA SER A 563 16.52 -37.48 -23.11
C SER A 563 17.34 -36.21 -23.36
N LYS A 564 18.60 -36.18 -22.90
CA LYS A 564 19.52 -35.04 -23.09
C LYS A 564 19.99 -34.83 -24.54
N LYS A 565 20.07 -35.88 -25.35
CA LYS A 565 20.55 -35.77 -26.75
C LYS A 565 19.77 -34.74 -27.61
N PRO A 566 18.43 -34.73 -27.60
CA PRO A 566 17.63 -33.69 -28.27
C PRO A 566 17.58 -32.35 -27.51
N LEU A 567 18.02 -32.29 -26.25
CA LEU A 567 17.97 -31.14 -25.34
C LEU A 567 19.34 -30.91 -24.68
N PRO A 568 20.36 -30.40 -25.40
CA PRO A 568 21.67 -30.17 -24.80
C PRO A 568 21.55 -29.21 -23.61
N LEU A 569 21.99 -29.69 -22.43
CA LEU A 569 21.87 -28.99 -21.15
C LEU A 569 22.87 -27.84 -20.98
N GLU A 570 23.86 -27.73 -21.87
CA GLU A 570 24.91 -26.71 -21.82
C GLU A 570 25.18 -26.16 -23.23
N ALA A 571 25.05 -24.84 -23.39
CA ALA A 571 25.66 -24.13 -24.51
C ALA A 571 27.08 -23.76 -24.09
N LYS A 572 28.09 -24.36 -24.74
CA LYS A 572 29.47 -23.88 -24.64
C LYS A 572 29.52 -22.47 -25.21
N GLY A 573 29.65 -21.48 -24.32
CA GLY A 573 30.03 -20.11 -24.66
C GLY A 573 28.94 -19.27 -25.31
N ASN A 574 28.03 -18.72 -24.50
CA ASN A 574 27.60 -17.31 -24.56
C ASN A 574 26.48 -17.08 -23.54
N SER A 575 26.67 -16.08 -22.67
CA SER A 575 25.81 -15.65 -21.57
C SER A 575 24.42 -15.12 -21.97
N GLN A 576 24.01 -15.27 -23.23
CA GLN A 576 22.72 -14.78 -23.75
C GLN A 576 21.66 -15.86 -23.99
N GLU A 577 21.99 -17.16 -23.93
CA GLU A 577 20.99 -18.25 -24.11
C GLU A 577 20.32 -18.73 -22.82
N GLN A 578 20.57 -18.08 -21.67
CA GLN A 578 19.97 -18.43 -20.38
C GLN A 578 18.52 -17.93 -20.21
N LYS A 579 18.01 -17.13 -21.16
CA LYS A 579 16.58 -16.73 -21.24
C LYS A 579 15.77 -17.84 -21.93
N CYS A 580 15.52 -18.93 -21.21
CA CYS A 580 14.54 -19.93 -21.63
C CYS A 580 13.16 -19.44 -21.18
N ASP A 581 12.29 -19.08 -22.12
CA ASP A 581 10.89 -18.80 -21.85
C ASP A 581 10.21 -20.09 -21.37
N SER A 582 9.93 -20.17 -20.07
CA SER A 582 9.47 -21.37 -19.38
C SER A 582 8.14 -21.91 -19.96
N ALA A 583 7.34 -21.07 -20.62
CA ALA A 583 6.12 -21.48 -21.30
C ALA A 583 6.38 -22.40 -22.51
N LYS A 584 7.59 -22.38 -23.09
CA LYS A 584 7.96 -23.23 -24.23
C LYS A 584 8.23 -24.66 -23.80
N VAL A 585 7.72 -25.62 -24.58
CA VAL A 585 7.88 -27.07 -24.36
C VAL A 585 9.35 -27.47 -24.11
N LYS A 586 10.29 -26.85 -24.83
CA LYS A 586 11.73 -27.09 -24.65
C LYS A 586 12.22 -26.80 -23.23
N CYS A 587 11.73 -25.72 -22.61
CA CYS A 587 12.15 -25.28 -21.29
C CYS A 587 11.51 -26.14 -20.18
N GLN A 588 10.23 -26.48 -20.34
CA GLN A 588 9.54 -27.43 -19.45
C GLN A 588 10.22 -28.80 -19.45
N LEU A 589 10.61 -29.32 -20.62
CA LEU A 589 11.39 -30.57 -20.71
C LEU A 589 12.77 -30.46 -20.08
N ARG A 590 13.40 -29.28 -20.12
CA ARG A 590 14.68 -29.04 -19.48
C ARG A 590 14.56 -29.08 -17.96
N ILE A 591 13.50 -28.47 -17.41
CA ILE A 591 13.18 -28.56 -15.98
C ILE A 591 12.98 -30.02 -15.57
N LEU A 592 12.10 -30.77 -16.27
CA LEU A 592 11.87 -32.19 -16.01
C LEU A 592 13.18 -32.99 -16.04
N THR A 593 13.99 -32.81 -17.09
CA THR A 593 15.29 -33.49 -17.23
C THR A 593 16.25 -33.17 -16.09
N LEU A 594 16.37 -31.90 -15.70
CA LEU A 594 17.25 -31.46 -14.61
C LEU A 594 16.75 -32.00 -13.25
N LYS A 595 15.44 -32.00 -13.00
CA LYS A 595 14.84 -32.62 -11.82
C LYS A 595 15.16 -34.12 -11.77
N THR A 596 14.88 -34.85 -12.85
CA THR A 596 15.15 -36.30 -12.94
C THR A 596 16.63 -36.62 -12.76
N GLU A 597 17.53 -35.72 -13.18
CA GLU A 597 18.96 -35.86 -12.92
C GLU A 597 19.32 -35.62 -11.45
N GLY A 598 18.77 -34.57 -10.84
CA GLY A 598 18.92 -34.31 -9.42
C GLY A 598 18.45 -35.50 -8.56
N ASN A 599 17.33 -36.13 -8.92
CA ASN A 599 16.82 -37.32 -8.22
C ASN A 599 17.83 -38.48 -8.23
N LEU A 600 18.57 -38.68 -9.33
CA LEU A 600 19.62 -39.71 -9.38
C LEU A 600 20.80 -39.38 -8.46
N PHE A 601 21.18 -38.10 -8.36
CA PHE A 601 22.23 -37.68 -7.42
C PHE A 601 21.76 -37.80 -5.96
N LYS A 602 20.47 -37.55 -5.69
CA LYS A 602 19.87 -37.72 -4.36
C LYS A 602 20.02 -39.17 -3.88
N GLN A 603 19.80 -40.14 -4.78
CA GLN A 603 19.97 -41.57 -4.53
C GLN A 603 21.45 -41.98 -4.33
N GLU A 604 22.39 -41.19 -4.81
CA GLU A 604 23.84 -41.38 -4.59
C GLU A 604 24.33 -40.70 -3.30
N GLU A 605 23.42 -40.14 -2.48
CA GLU A 605 23.74 -39.32 -1.29
C GLU A 605 24.63 -38.10 -1.62
N LYS A 606 24.57 -37.62 -2.86
CA LYS A 606 25.31 -36.46 -3.37
C LYS A 606 24.49 -35.19 -3.24
N THR A 607 24.42 -34.67 -2.02
CA THR A 607 23.56 -33.53 -1.65
C THR A 607 23.90 -32.27 -2.45
N ASP A 608 25.18 -31.95 -2.60
CA ASP A 608 25.62 -30.72 -3.29
C ASP A 608 25.23 -30.74 -4.78
N GLU A 609 25.47 -31.85 -5.47
CA GLU A 609 25.06 -32.03 -6.86
C GLU A 609 23.54 -32.02 -7.00
N THR A 610 22.82 -32.65 -6.07
CA THR A 610 21.36 -32.64 -6.04
C THR A 610 20.83 -31.20 -5.97
N ILE A 611 21.32 -30.41 -5.02
CA ILE A 611 20.94 -28.99 -4.85
C ILE A 611 21.30 -28.19 -6.11
N GLU A 612 22.46 -28.44 -6.73
CA GLU A 612 22.86 -27.74 -7.96
C GLU A 612 21.89 -27.99 -9.12
N TYR A 613 21.48 -29.23 -9.35
CA TYR A 613 20.53 -29.58 -10.41
C TYR A 613 19.13 -29.03 -10.15
N TYR A 614 18.65 -29.11 -8.89
CA TYR A 614 17.38 -28.48 -8.49
C TYR A 614 17.45 -26.96 -8.63
N ARG A 615 18.56 -26.31 -8.24
CA ARG A 615 18.77 -24.87 -8.42
C ARG A 615 18.72 -24.49 -9.91
N LYS A 616 19.39 -25.24 -10.79
CA LYS A 616 19.34 -25.02 -12.24
C LYS A 616 17.92 -25.16 -12.79
N ALA A 617 17.16 -26.15 -12.32
CA ALA A 617 15.75 -26.32 -12.70
C ALA A 617 14.87 -25.17 -12.20
N PHE A 618 15.05 -24.76 -10.94
CA PHE A 618 14.32 -23.68 -10.30
C PHE A 618 14.50 -22.33 -11.00
N LEU A 619 15.73 -22.01 -11.42
CA LEU A 619 16.02 -20.77 -12.18
C LEU A 619 15.22 -20.68 -13.48
N ILE A 620 14.90 -21.82 -14.10
CA ILE A 620 14.05 -21.87 -15.30
C ILE A 620 12.57 -21.83 -14.89
N LEU A 621 12.21 -22.50 -13.79
CA LEU A 621 10.83 -22.61 -13.31
C LEU A 621 10.26 -21.30 -12.76
N LYS A 622 11.08 -20.40 -12.17
CA LYS A 622 10.64 -19.17 -11.47
C LYS A 622 9.74 -18.23 -12.30
N GLY A 623 9.73 -18.35 -13.63
CA GLY A 623 8.84 -17.59 -14.52
C GLY A 623 7.71 -18.41 -15.16
N TYR A 624 7.48 -19.66 -14.73
CA TYR A 624 6.49 -20.58 -15.29
C TYR A 624 5.15 -20.51 -14.57
N SER A 625 4.07 -20.44 -15.33
CA SER A 625 2.71 -20.67 -14.83
C SER A 625 1.99 -21.66 -15.73
N PRO A 626 1.53 -22.83 -15.22
CA PRO A 626 0.79 -23.82 -16.01
C PRO A 626 -0.63 -23.34 -16.38
N PHE A 627 -1.02 -22.15 -15.92
CA PHE A 627 -2.32 -21.52 -16.14
C PHE A 627 -2.29 -20.45 -17.24
N ALA A 628 -1.11 -20.09 -17.77
CA ALA A 628 -1.01 -19.09 -18.84
C ALA A 628 -1.64 -19.58 -20.15
N GLN A 629 -2.44 -18.71 -20.80
CA GLN A 629 -3.17 -19.03 -22.04
C GLN A 629 -2.26 -19.38 -23.23
N ASP A 630 -1.02 -18.91 -23.24
CA ASP A 630 -0.05 -19.08 -24.35
C ASP A 630 0.86 -20.33 -24.20
N THR A 631 0.55 -21.28 -23.32
CA THR A 631 1.37 -22.48 -23.14
C THR A 631 1.20 -23.49 -24.30
N GLU A 632 2.22 -23.60 -25.16
CA GLU A 632 2.25 -24.46 -26.36
C GLU A 632 1.89 -25.94 -26.09
N SER A 633 2.26 -26.47 -24.91
CA SER A 633 1.82 -27.76 -24.35
C SER A 633 2.17 -27.81 -22.85
N LYS A 634 1.34 -28.46 -22.00
CA LYS A 634 1.46 -28.45 -20.53
C LYS A 634 2.33 -29.56 -19.93
N VAL A 635 3.55 -29.75 -20.44
CA VAL A 635 4.50 -30.80 -20.00
C VAL A 635 4.64 -30.86 -18.48
N LEU A 636 4.70 -29.70 -17.82
CA LEU A 636 4.63 -29.61 -16.36
C LEU A 636 3.21 -29.22 -15.94
N SER A 637 2.53 -30.12 -15.22
CA SER A 637 1.23 -29.82 -14.61
C SER A 637 1.37 -28.93 -13.36
N ALA A 638 0.26 -28.38 -12.86
CA ALA A 638 0.26 -27.63 -11.59
C ALA A 638 0.78 -28.47 -10.42
N GLU A 639 0.36 -29.73 -10.34
CA GLU A 639 0.83 -30.69 -9.34
C GLU A 639 2.36 -30.91 -9.44
N ASN A 640 2.92 -31.04 -10.65
CA ASN A 640 4.37 -31.19 -10.80
C ASN A 640 5.16 -29.96 -10.35
N VAL A 641 4.63 -28.76 -10.60
CA VAL A 641 5.26 -27.51 -10.18
C VAL A 641 5.27 -27.43 -8.66
N GLU A 642 4.14 -27.73 -8.01
CA GLU A 642 4.05 -27.75 -6.56
C GLU A 642 5.01 -28.78 -5.94
N THR A 643 4.96 -30.04 -6.41
CA THR A 643 5.82 -31.12 -5.92
C THR A 643 7.30 -30.76 -6.03
N PHE A 644 7.72 -30.17 -7.16
CA PHE A 644 9.09 -29.69 -7.33
C PHE A 644 9.49 -28.68 -6.26
N HIS A 645 8.64 -27.68 -5.96
CA HIS A 645 8.96 -26.69 -4.93
C HIS A 645 9.06 -27.34 -3.55
N ARG A 646 8.16 -28.26 -3.21
CA ARG A 646 8.16 -28.94 -1.91
C ARG A 646 9.40 -29.79 -1.70
N GLU A 647 9.75 -30.63 -2.67
CA GLU A 647 10.98 -31.42 -2.63
C GLU A 647 12.22 -30.52 -2.53
N PHE A 648 12.24 -29.38 -3.24
CA PHE A 648 13.38 -28.48 -3.17
C PHE A 648 13.49 -27.75 -1.82
N MET A 649 12.37 -27.35 -1.24
CA MET A 649 12.35 -26.78 0.11
C MET A 649 12.86 -27.78 1.13
N GLU A 650 12.43 -29.04 1.07
CA GLU A 650 12.91 -30.12 1.95
C GLU A 650 14.44 -30.30 1.84
N LEU A 651 14.97 -30.33 0.61
CA LEU A 651 16.41 -30.40 0.36
C LEU A 651 17.17 -29.19 0.93
N LEU A 652 16.63 -27.97 0.82
CA LEU A 652 17.29 -26.75 1.29
C LEU A 652 17.23 -26.59 2.81
N SER A 653 16.14 -27.04 3.45
CA SER A 653 15.98 -27.05 4.91
C SER A 653 17.07 -27.87 5.62
N THR A 654 17.67 -28.84 4.93
CA THR A 654 18.80 -29.63 5.44
C THR A 654 20.18 -29.07 5.05
N GLY A 655 20.25 -28.18 4.07
CA GLY A 655 21.50 -27.67 3.46
C GLY A 655 21.92 -26.24 3.82
N GLY A 656 21.09 -25.46 4.52
CA GLY A 656 21.48 -24.18 5.12
C GLY A 656 21.56 -22.95 4.18
N ASP A 657 20.96 -22.99 2.98
CA ASP A 657 20.85 -21.81 2.09
C ASP A 657 19.50 -21.10 2.26
N ASP A 658 19.36 -20.38 3.38
CA ASP A 658 18.11 -19.71 3.79
C ASP A 658 17.58 -18.73 2.73
N LYS A 659 18.48 -18.05 2.02
CA LYS A 659 18.10 -17.08 0.98
C LYS A 659 17.46 -17.78 -0.23
N LEU A 660 18.01 -18.92 -0.64
CA LEU A 660 17.42 -19.71 -1.71
C LEU A 660 16.11 -20.33 -1.25
N LEU A 661 16.04 -20.83 -0.02
CA LEU A 661 14.81 -21.37 0.58
C LEU A 661 13.67 -20.33 0.57
N SER A 662 13.94 -19.09 1.00
CA SER A 662 12.95 -18.00 0.92
C SER A 662 12.52 -17.71 -0.52
N SER A 663 13.44 -17.75 -1.50
CA SER A 663 13.07 -17.56 -2.91
C SER A 663 12.20 -18.70 -3.46
N VAL A 664 12.40 -19.93 -2.99
CA VAL A 664 11.58 -21.09 -3.40
C VAL A 664 10.19 -20.99 -2.75
N LYS A 665 10.11 -20.62 -1.45
CA LYS A 665 8.84 -20.35 -0.76
C LYS A 665 8.01 -19.29 -1.48
N GLU A 666 8.63 -18.15 -1.82
CA GLU A 666 7.93 -17.08 -2.55
C GLU A 666 7.45 -17.55 -3.93
N SER A 667 8.25 -18.34 -4.65
CA SER A 667 7.86 -18.90 -5.95
C SER A 667 6.66 -19.84 -5.85
N LEU A 668 6.58 -20.65 -4.79
CA LEU A 668 5.42 -21.51 -4.53
C LEU A 668 4.18 -20.69 -4.14
N LYS A 669 4.33 -19.62 -3.34
CA LYS A 669 3.23 -18.67 -3.05
C LYS A 669 2.64 -18.11 -4.35
N GLN A 670 3.50 -17.64 -5.25
CA GLN A 670 3.07 -17.11 -6.55
C GLN A 670 2.39 -18.16 -7.43
N HIS A 671 2.84 -19.42 -7.36
CA HIS A 671 2.18 -20.53 -8.04
C HIS A 671 0.75 -20.75 -7.53
N TYR A 672 0.54 -20.73 -6.21
CA TYR A 672 -0.80 -20.86 -5.62
C TYR A 672 -1.72 -19.68 -5.93
N LEU A 673 -1.21 -18.45 -5.88
CA LEU A 673 -1.98 -17.27 -6.26
C LEU A 673 -2.36 -17.30 -7.75
N SER A 674 -1.47 -17.79 -8.63
CA SER A 674 -1.77 -17.96 -10.06
C SER A 674 -2.83 -19.02 -10.31
N GLU A 675 -2.83 -20.11 -9.52
CA GLU A 675 -3.87 -21.14 -9.59
C GLU A 675 -5.23 -20.57 -9.15
N LEU A 676 -5.25 -19.82 -8.06
CA LEU A 676 -6.45 -19.16 -7.56
C LEU A 676 -7.03 -18.17 -8.58
N ASP A 677 -6.20 -17.29 -9.14
CA ASP A 677 -6.60 -16.35 -10.20
C ASP A 677 -7.24 -17.08 -11.38
N ASN A 678 -6.63 -18.18 -11.84
CA ASN A 678 -7.17 -18.98 -12.93
C ASN A 678 -8.49 -19.68 -12.56
N LEU A 679 -8.64 -20.20 -11.35
CA LEU A 679 -9.90 -20.82 -10.91
C LEU A 679 -11.03 -19.80 -10.84
N LEU A 680 -10.76 -18.61 -10.31
CA LEU A 680 -11.71 -17.50 -10.22
C LEU A 680 -12.08 -16.95 -11.61
N ALA A 681 -11.10 -16.76 -12.50
CA ALA A 681 -11.34 -16.32 -13.87
C ALA A 681 -12.24 -17.27 -14.67
N ASN A 682 -12.22 -18.56 -14.33
CA ASN A 682 -13.06 -19.59 -14.93
C ASN A 682 -14.33 -19.89 -14.11
N GLN A 683 -14.65 -19.08 -13.09
CA GLN A 683 -15.83 -19.22 -12.22
C GLN A 683 -15.93 -20.60 -11.56
N LYS A 684 -14.79 -21.25 -11.30
CA LYS A 684 -14.70 -22.52 -10.57
C LYS A 684 -14.73 -22.25 -9.07
N TRP A 685 -15.87 -21.78 -8.60
CA TRP A 685 -16.04 -21.21 -7.25
C TRP A 685 -15.64 -22.16 -6.13
N ARG A 686 -16.02 -23.45 -6.25
CA ARG A 686 -15.72 -24.47 -5.24
C ARG A 686 -14.23 -24.74 -5.15
N GLU A 687 -13.57 -24.91 -6.29
CA GLU A 687 -12.13 -25.12 -6.33
C GLU A 687 -11.35 -23.88 -5.89
N ALA A 688 -11.82 -22.68 -6.27
CA ALA A 688 -11.24 -21.42 -5.84
C ALA A 688 -11.32 -21.21 -4.32
N ASP A 689 -12.45 -21.59 -3.71
CA ASP A 689 -12.65 -21.52 -2.27
C ASP A 689 -11.69 -22.47 -1.52
N LEU A 690 -11.57 -23.73 -1.96
CA LEU A 690 -10.58 -24.67 -1.41
C LEU A 690 -9.15 -24.18 -1.60
N LYS A 691 -8.84 -23.60 -2.77
CA LYS A 691 -7.51 -23.05 -3.05
C LYS A 691 -7.20 -21.84 -2.17
N THR A 692 -8.20 -20.99 -1.91
CA THR A 692 -8.07 -19.84 -1.01
C THR A 692 -7.64 -20.29 0.39
N ALA A 693 -8.33 -21.28 0.97
CA ALA A 693 -7.95 -21.84 2.27
C ALA A 693 -6.51 -22.37 2.28
N ARG A 694 -6.11 -23.10 1.23
CA ARG A 694 -4.75 -23.63 1.08
C ARG A 694 -3.68 -22.54 1.01
N VAL A 695 -3.94 -21.48 0.24
CA VAL A 695 -3.04 -20.32 0.10
C VAL A 695 -2.84 -19.65 1.46
N MET A 696 -3.92 -19.46 2.23
CA MET A 696 -3.87 -18.78 3.51
C MET A 696 -3.09 -19.57 4.57
N VAL A 697 -3.29 -20.89 4.62
CA VAL A 697 -2.52 -21.79 5.50
C VAL A 697 -1.05 -21.84 5.10
N TYR A 698 -0.74 -21.78 3.80
CA TYR A 698 0.64 -21.71 3.32
C TYR A 698 1.34 -20.40 3.72
N ILE A 699 0.69 -19.25 3.52
CA ILE A 699 1.26 -17.91 3.83
C ILE A 699 1.60 -17.77 5.31
N THR A 700 0.83 -18.41 6.18
CA THR A 700 1.00 -18.35 7.64
C THR A 700 1.94 -19.41 8.18
N ASP A 701 2.58 -20.22 7.32
CA ASP A 701 3.42 -21.37 7.69
C ASP A 701 2.67 -22.36 8.63
N ARG A 702 1.37 -22.63 8.37
CA ARG A 702 0.49 -23.50 9.21
C ARG A 702 0.02 -24.78 8.52
N GLU A 703 0.69 -25.22 7.45
CA GLU A 703 0.28 -26.39 6.66
C GLU A 703 0.15 -27.68 7.49
N ASP A 704 0.97 -27.87 8.53
CA ASP A 704 0.93 -29.06 9.40
C ASP A 704 -0.32 -29.12 10.29
N PHE A 705 -0.77 -27.97 10.76
CA PHE A 705 -1.99 -27.86 11.57
C PHE A 705 -3.24 -27.95 10.70
N ARG A 706 -3.09 -27.68 9.41
CA ARG A 706 -4.15 -27.50 8.42
C ARG A 706 -5.08 -26.33 8.75
N TYR A 707 -5.21 -25.82 10.00
CA TYR A 707 -6.04 -24.67 10.41
C TYR A 707 -5.26 -23.42 10.80
N LEU A 708 -5.96 -22.29 10.75
CA LEU A 708 -5.51 -21.02 11.27
C LEU A 708 -6.09 -20.83 12.68
N ASP A 709 -5.25 -20.85 13.71
CA ASP A 709 -5.60 -20.38 15.06
C ASP A 709 -5.17 -18.91 15.23
N ARG A 710 -5.29 -18.38 16.44
CA ARG A 710 -5.22 -16.94 16.70
C ARG A 710 -3.84 -16.29 16.47
N GLU A 711 -2.75 -17.02 16.75
CA GLU A 711 -1.39 -16.47 16.74
C GLU A 711 -0.81 -16.24 15.32
N PRO A 712 -1.00 -17.15 14.33
CA PRO A 712 -0.53 -16.99 12.95
C PRO A 712 -1.33 -15.98 12.13
N ILE A 713 -2.58 -15.72 12.50
CA ILE A 713 -3.42 -14.75 11.79
C ILE A 713 -2.93 -13.32 12.03
N ASN A 714 -2.36 -13.07 13.21
CA ASN A 714 -1.66 -11.83 13.54
C ASN A 714 -0.37 -11.61 12.70
N ASN A 715 0.12 -12.65 12.04
CA ASN A 715 1.32 -12.63 11.18
C ASN A 715 0.97 -12.67 9.68
N PHE A 716 -0.31 -12.54 9.31
CA PHE A 716 -0.73 -12.56 7.91
C PHE A 716 -0.37 -11.23 7.23
N PHE A 717 0.50 -11.26 6.23
CA PHE A 717 0.88 -10.03 5.50
C PHE A 717 -0.30 -9.41 4.75
N CYS A 718 -0.54 -8.14 5.01
CA CYS A 718 -1.65 -7.35 4.45
C CYS A 718 -1.75 -7.40 2.94
N LYS A 719 -0.58 -7.34 2.30
CA LYS A 719 -0.46 -7.40 0.84
C LYS A 719 -0.99 -8.71 0.28
N ASP A 720 -0.71 -9.83 0.94
CA ASP A 720 -1.13 -11.13 0.46
C ASP A 720 -2.66 -11.31 0.62
N LEU A 721 -3.24 -10.82 1.73
CA LEU A 721 -4.69 -10.89 1.96
C LEU A 721 -5.44 -10.01 0.95
N LYS A 722 -4.91 -8.81 0.69
CA LYS A 722 -5.43 -7.90 -0.32
C LYS A 722 -5.39 -8.49 -1.70
N THR A 723 -4.29 -9.16 -2.03
CA THR A 723 -4.17 -9.86 -3.32
C THR A 723 -5.26 -10.91 -3.50
N ILE A 724 -5.56 -11.69 -2.46
CA ILE A 724 -6.63 -12.70 -2.49
C ILE A 724 -8.01 -12.03 -2.62
N ASP A 725 -8.27 -11.00 -1.81
CA ASP A 725 -9.54 -10.26 -1.82
C ASP A 725 -9.80 -9.58 -3.17
N ASP A 726 -8.83 -8.84 -3.71
CA ASP A 726 -8.91 -8.17 -5.00
C ASP A 726 -9.28 -9.15 -6.12
N MET A 727 -8.75 -10.39 -6.09
CA MET A 727 -9.11 -11.44 -7.04
C MET A 727 -10.57 -11.87 -6.89
N TRP A 728 -11.03 -12.13 -5.67
CA TRP A 728 -12.42 -12.49 -5.40
C TRP A 728 -13.39 -11.39 -5.85
N VAL A 729 -13.12 -10.14 -5.48
CA VAL A 729 -13.93 -8.97 -5.85
C VAL A 729 -13.96 -8.80 -7.38
N LYS A 730 -12.80 -8.89 -8.03
CA LYS A 730 -12.68 -8.72 -9.48
C LYS A 730 -13.51 -9.73 -10.28
N TYR A 731 -13.40 -11.03 -9.96
CA TYR A 731 -14.02 -12.07 -10.79
C TYR A 731 -15.47 -12.39 -10.41
N SER A 732 -15.94 -11.91 -9.26
CA SER A 732 -17.32 -12.06 -8.80
C SER A 732 -18.22 -10.86 -9.12
N ASP A 733 -17.72 -9.89 -9.90
CA ASP A 733 -18.38 -8.59 -10.13
C ASP A 733 -18.72 -7.88 -8.81
N SER A 734 -17.77 -7.85 -7.87
CA SER A 734 -17.88 -7.27 -6.53
C SER A 734 -18.91 -7.93 -5.60
N ARG A 735 -19.39 -9.14 -5.93
CA ARG A 735 -20.33 -9.88 -5.07
C ARG A 735 -19.65 -10.64 -3.94
N PHE A 736 -18.44 -11.14 -4.18
CA PHE A 736 -17.70 -12.01 -3.26
C PHE A 736 -16.34 -11.41 -2.96
N GLY A 737 -15.84 -11.69 -1.77
CA GLY A 737 -14.64 -11.06 -1.25
C GLY A 737 -14.72 -10.89 0.24
N PHE A 738 -13.55 -10.88 0.85
CA PHE A 738 -13.31 -10.55 2.23
C PHE A 738 -13.76 -9.10 2.52
N SER A 739 -13.39 -8.12 1.69
CA SER A 739 -13.87 -6.73 1.86
C SER A 739 -15.40 -6.62 1.80
N VAL A 740 -16.05 -7.35 0.88
CA VAL A 740 -17.51 -7.42 0.78
C VAL A 740 -18.13 -8.00 2.06
N GLN A 741 -17.56 -9.10 2.58
CA GLN A 741 -18.00 -9.71 3.85
C GLN A 741 -17.84 -8.75 5.03
N LYS A 742 -16.74 -8.00 5.10
CA LYS A 742 -16.51 -6.96 6.12
C LYS A 742 -17.59 -5.88 6.07
N ASP A 743 -17.90 -5.37 4.88
CA ASP A 743 -18.94 -4.34 4.73
C ASP A 743 -20.30 -4.86 5.20
N ILE A 744 -20.62 -6.12 4.91
CA ILE A 744 -21.86 -6.76 5.36
C ILE A 744 -21.87 -6.95 6.89
N TRP A 745 -20.76 -7.42 7.47
CA TRP A 745 -20.59 -7.56 8.92
C TRP A 745 -20.89 -6.25 9.64
N LEU A 746 -20.28 -5.14 9.20
CA LEU A 746 -20.47 -3.82 9.77
C LEU A 746 -21.90 -3.31 9.58
N LYS A 747 -22.49 -3.48 8.37
CA LYS A 747 -23.88 -3.10 8.08
C LYS A 747 -24.89 -3.81 8.98
N LEU A 748 -24.61 -5.05 9.39
CA LEU A 748 -25.51 -5.85 10.23
C LEU A 748 -25.31 -5.62 11.73
N GLY A 749 -24.55 -4.60 12.11
CA GLY A 749 -24.29 -4.23 13.50
C GLY A 749 -23.14 -5.00 14.13
N GLY A 750 -22.39 -5.78 13.34
CA GLY A 750 -21.15 -6.39 13.76
C GLY A 750 -20.13 -5.31 14.11
N LYS A 751 -19.39 -5.54 15.19
CA LYS A 751 -18.36 -4.62 15.66
C LYS A 751 -16.98 -5.15 15.30
N ILE A 752 -16.08 -4.22 15.06
CA ILE A 752 -14.64 -4.45 15.04
C ILE A 752 -14.24 -4.81 16.49
N ASP A 753 -13.32 -5.76 16.67
CA ASP A 753 -12.74 -6.19 17.95
C ASP A 753 -13.68 -6.81 18.98
N SER A 754 -14.93 -7.06 18.61
CA SER A 754 -15.95 -7.55 19.54
C SER A 754 -16.80 -8.60 18.88
N PHE A 755 -16.89 -9.77 19.51
CA PHE A 755 -17.83 -10.80 19.09
C PHE A 755 -19.22 -10.47 19.61
N ASP A 756 -20.17 -10.34 18.68
CA ASP A 756 -21.60 -10.25 19.00
C ASP A 756 -22.32 -11.41 18.32
N LEU A 757 -22.87 -12.32 19.14
CA LEU A 757 -23.53 -13.53 18.66
C LEU A 757 -24.76 -13.20 17.79
N GLU A 758 -25.51 -12.15 18.12
CA GLU A 758 -26.72 -11.79 17.40
C GLU A 758 -26.37 -11.20 16.02
N ALA A 759 -25.39 -10.30 15.96
CA ALA A 759 -24.84 -9.78 14.71
C ALA A 759 -24.23 -10.89 13.86
N TYR A 760 -23.56 -11.86 14.49
CA TYR A 760 -23.01 -13.04 13.81
C TYR A 760 -24.07 -13.93 13.19
N LEU A 761 -25.14 -14.24 13.91
CA LEU A 761 -26.25 -15.01 13.34
C LEU A 761 -26.93 -14.26 12.18
N LYS A 762 -27.13 -12.94 12.32
CA LYS A 762 -27.63 -12.10 11.21
C LYS A 762 -26.69 -12.13 10.01
N TYR A 763 -25.38 -12.05 10.24
CA TYR A 763 -24.36 -12.12 9.20
C TYR A 763 -24.39 -13.45 8.46
N VAL A 764 -24.33 -14.59 9.16
CA VAL A 764 -24.29 -15.91 8.50
C VAL A 764 -25.61 -16.28 7.81
N ASP A 765 -26.74 -15.76 8.30
CA ASP A 765 -28.03 -15.88 7.63
C ASP A 765 -28.06 -14.98 6.37
N TYR A 766 -27.48 -13.77 6.43
CA TYR A 766 -27.39 -12.85 5.30
C TYR A 766 -26.50 -13.39 4.18
N VAL A 767 -25.27 -13.81 4.50
CA VAL A 767 -24.32 -14.36 3.51
C VAL A 767 -24.69 -15.80 3.12
N GLY A 768 -25.80 -16.35 3.62
CA GLY A 768 -26.37 -17.61 3.13
C GLY A 768 -25.69 -18.90 3.60
N TRP A 769 -24.80 -18.84 4.60
CA TRP A 769 -24.17 -20.04 5.18
C TRP A 769 -25.12 -20.81 6.12
N ARG A 770 -26.17 -20.14 6.56
CA ARG A 770 -27.23 -20.71 7.40
C ARG A 770 -28.59 -20.37 6.79
N GLN A 771 -29.47 -21.36 6.71
CA GLN A 771 -30.82 -21.21 6.16
C GLN A 771 -31.86 -21.75 7.14
N VAL A 772 -32.85 -20.92 7.47
CA VAL A 772 -33.94 -21.28 8.41
C VAL A 772 -33.39 -21.86 9.73
N GLY A 773 -32.31 -21.26 10.23
CA GLY A 773 -31.67 -21.65 11.47
C GLY A 773 -30.73 -22.86 11.39
N LYS A 774 -30.58 -23.52 10.23
CA LYS A 774 -29.71 -24.69 10.01
C LYS A 774 -28.46 -24.35 9.21
N TRP A 775 -27.31 -24.82 9.67
CA TRP A 775 -26.04 -24.68 8.96
C TRP A 775 -26.03 -25.54 7.70
N LEU A 776 -25.59 -24.96 6.60
CA LEU A 776 -25.34 -25.71 5.38
C LEU A 776 -23.97 -26.36 5.47
N ASN A 777 -23.88 -27.63 5.09
CA ASN A 777 -22.59 -28.29 4.92
C ASN A 777 -21.92 -27.83 3.60
N TYR A 778 -20.63 -28.14 3.46
CA TYR A 778 -19.86 -27.66 2.31
C TYR A 778 -20.41 -28.13 0.95
N SER A 779 -20.99 -29.34 0.86
CA SER A 779 -21.60 -29.79 -0.40
C SER A 779 -22.91 -29.06 -0.71
N GLN A 780 -23.69 -28.69 0.30
CA GLN A 780 -24.90 -27.88 0.15
C GLN A 780 -24.56 -26.44 -0.30
N LEU A 781 -23.45 -25.87 0.16
CA LEU A 781 -23.02 -24.53 -0.24
C LEU A 781 -22.70 -24.41 -1.75
N PHE A 782 -22.30 -25.52 -2.38
CA PHE A 782 -21.97 -25.57 -3.81
C PHE A 782 -22.93 -26.49 -4.59
N GLY A 783 -24.17 -26.63 -4.12
CA GLY A 783 -25.23 -27.32 -4.85
C GLY A 783 -25.62 -26.58 -6.14
N ASP A 784 -26.37 -27.25 -7.01
CA ASP A 784 -26.76 -26.71 -8.33
C ASP A 784 -27.46 -25.34 -8.22
N GLY A 785 -26.85 -24.31 -8.79
CA GLY A 785 -27.39 -22.94 -8.79
C GLY A 785 -27.25 -22.19 -7.47
N ALA A 786 -26.57 -22.75 -6.47
CA ALA A 786 -26.45 -22.17 -5.13
C ALA A 786 -25.63 -20.86 -5.16
N VAL A 787 -24.46 -20.88 -5.81
CA VAL A 787 -23.56 -19.71 -5.87
C VAL A 787 -24.15 -18.60 -6.74
N GLU A 788 -24.83 -18.94 -7.82
CA GLU A 788 -25.46 -17.98 -8.74
C GLU A 788 -26.57 -17.19 -8.04
N LYS A 789 -27.34 -17.85 -7.16
CA LYS A 789 -28.44 -17.24 -6.38
C LYS A 789 -27.99 -16.68 -5.03
N ALA A 790 -26.73 -16.88 -4.67
CA ALA A 790 -26.21 -16.46 -3.38
C ALA A 790 -26.17 -14.94 -3.21
N SER A 791 -26.31 -14.49 -1.97
CA SER A 791 -26.15 -13.10 -1.57
C SER A 791 -24.71 -12.61 -1.72
N GLU A 792 -24.52 -11.29 -1.63
CA GLU A 792 -23.20 -10.70 -1.50
C GLU A 792 -22.48 -11.28 -0.26
N GLY A 793 -21.16 -11.44 -0.33
CA GLY A 793 -20.34 -12.01 0.74
C GLY A 793 -20.43 -13.53 0.91
N TYR A 794 -21.13 -14.26 0.02
CA TYR A 794 -21.27 -15.72 0.12
C TYR A 794 -19.93 -16.47 0.08
N LEU A 795 -18.94 -15.96 -0.67
CA LEU A 795 -17.59 -16.53 -0.79
C LEU A 795 -16.53 -15.46 -0.52
N PRO A 796 -15.31 -15.86 -0.13
CA PRO A 796 -14.91 -17.22 0.25
C PRO A 796 -15.44 -17.66 1.63
N THR A 797 -15.61 -18.97 1.83
CA THR A 797 -16.19 -19.58 3.05
C THR A 797 -15.17 -20.19 4.00
N THR A 798 -14.01 -20.64 3.51
CA THR A 798 -12.88 -21.20 4.29
C THR A 798 -13.18 -22.49 5.12
N PHE A 799 -14.23 -23.26 4.78
CA PHE A 799 -14.75 -24.36 5.62
C PHE A 799 -13.92 -25.66 5.78
N LYS A 800 -12.90 -25.92 4.95
CA LYS A 800 -12.38 -27.31 4.83
C LYS A 800 -10.94 -27.48 5.29
N ILE A 801 -10.80 -27.55 6.60
CA ILE A 801 -9.56 -27.89 7.27
C ILE A 801 -9.88 -28.96 8.33
N GLU A 802 -9.24 -30.12 8.24
CA GLU A 802 -9.59 -31.34 9.00
C GLU A 802 -9.36 -31.23 10.53
N ILE A 803 -10.27 -31.84 11.30
CA ILE A 803 -10.27 -31.90 12.78
C ILE A 803 -10.00 -33.34 13.22
N VAL A 804 -9.09 -33.53 14.18
CA VAL A 804 -8.96 -34.77 14.97
C VAL A 804 -9.93 -34.68 16.17
N PRO A 805 -10.70 -35.74 16.51
CA PRO A 805 -11.68 -35.68 17.58
C PRO A 805 -11.02 -35.63 18.96
N ILE A 806 -11.51 -34.76 19.85
CA ILE A 806 -11.22 -34.80 21.28
C ILE A 806 -12.37 -35.57 21.96
N GLU A 807 -12.04 -36.55 22.79
CA GLU A 807 -12.99 -37.34 23.58
C GLU A 807 -13.77 -36.46 24.57
N GLY A 808 -15.11 -36.59 24.61
CA GLY A 808 -15.91 -36.12 25.75
C GLY A 808 -17.24 -35.41 25.46
N ILE A 809 -17.68 -35.22 24.21
CA ILE A 809 -18.95 -34.54 23.90
C ILE A 809 -19.96 -35.52 23.28
N PRO A 810 -21.19 -35.65 23.83
CA PRO A 810 -22.22 -36.51 23.26
C PRO A 810 -22.66 -36.02 21.87
N SER A 811 -22.60 -36.92 20.91
CA SER A 811 -23.09 -36.74 19.54
C SER A 811 -24.60 -36.98 19.49
N ASP A 812 -25.39 -35.92 19.34
CA ASP A 812 -26.78 -36.04 18.90
C ASP A 812 -26.89 -35.58 17.43
N GLY A 813 -26.88 -36.55 16.52
CA GLY A 813 -27.39 -36.40 15.15
C GLY A 813 -26.34 -36.29 14.03
N ASP A 814 -25.90 -37.45 13.55
CA ASP A 814 -25.23 -37.77 12.28
C ASP A 814 -24.46 -36.66 11.53
N GLY A 815 -23.13 -36.69 11.67
CA GLY A 815 -22.22 -36.09 10.70
C GLY A 815 -21.02 -35.32 11.25
N GLY A 816 -20.35 -35.82 12.29
CA GLY A 816 -18.93 -35.63 12.64
C GLY A 816 -18.22 -34.30 12.32
N GLY A 817 -17.99 -33.49 13.36
CA GLY A 817 -17.01 -32.40 13.38
C GLY A 817 -17.50 -31.24 14.23
N GLY A 818 -16.83 -30.94 15.35
CA GLY A 818 -17.06 -29.68 16.06
C GLY A 818 -16.75 -28.53 15.11
N TRP A 819 -17.73 -27.67 14.82
CA TRP A 819 -17.56 -26.60 13.84
C TRP A 819 -16.65 -25.52 14.43
N TYR A 820 -15.41 -25.41 13.95
CA TYR A 820 -14.72 -24.12 14.01
C TYR A 820 -15.29 -23.27 12.88
N LEU A 821 -16.22 -22.40 13.24
CA LEU A 821 -16.63 -21.35 12.33
C LEU A 821 -15.52 -20.31 12.33
N TYR A 822 -15.00 -19.97 11.17
CA TYR A 822 -14.20 -18.76 11.01
C TYR A 822 -15.16 -17.58 11.06
N GLY A 823 -14.89 -16.65 11.94
CA GLY A 823 -15.57 -15.36 11.95
C GLY A 823 -14.53 -14.28 12.11
N PHE A 824 -14.92 -13.07 11.73
CA PHE A 824 -14.02 -11.93 11.64
C PHE A 824 -13.70 -11.40 13.03
N TYR A 825 -12.42 -11.16 13.32
CA TYR A 825 -11.98 -10.28 14.40
C TYR A 825 -11.13 -9.19 13.75
N LEU A 826 -11.69 -7.99 13.63
CA LEU A 826 -10.94 -6.84 13.13
C LEU A 826 -10.32 -6.14 14.33
N ARG A 827 -8.99 -5.91 14.35
CA ARG A 827 -8.36 -5.02 15.35
C ARG A 827 -7.90 -3.72 14.75
N ASN A 828 -8.31 -2.58 15.33
CA ASN A 828 -7.90 -1.25 14.89
C ASN A 828 -8.13 -0.99 13.39
N ASP A 829 -9.36 -1.20 12.88
CA ASP A 829 -9.73 -1.04 11.46
C ASP A 829 -9.08 -2.05 10.47
N ASN A 830 -8.37 -3.07 10.98
CA ASN A 830 -7.50 -3.94 10.20
C ASN A 830 -7.76 -5.45 10.37
N TRP A 831 -7.44 -6.23 9.33
CA TRP A 831 -7.88 -7.62 9.15
C TRP A 831 -7.27 -8.67 10.10
N GLY A 832 -8.12 -9.56 10.63
CA GLY A 832 -7.76 -10.86 11.22
C GLY A 832 -8.89 -11.89 11.06
N LEU A 833 -8.58 -13.08 10.55
CA LEU A 833 -9.41 -14.28 10.79
C LEU A 833 -9.33 -14.66 12.29
N VAL A 834 -10.39 -15.25 12.84
CA VAL A 834 -10.29 -16.01 14.10
C VAL A 834 -11.06 -17.31 13.91
N SER A 835 -10.45 -18.43 14.33
CA SER A 835 -11.17 -19.68 14.52
C SER A 835 -11.97 -19.63 15.82
N TRP A 836 -13.30 -19.66 15.75
CA TRP A 836 -14.13 -19.71 16.95
C TRP A 836 -14.22 -21.16 17.44
N GLY A 837 -13.30 -21.53 18.33
CA GLY A 837 -13.37 -22.75 19.14
C GLY A 837 -13.93 -22.43 20.52
N ASP A 838 -14.98 -23.15 20.91
CA ASP A 838 -15.61 -23.23 22.24
C ASP A 838 -15.94 -21.89 22.95
N VAL A 839 -17.21 -21.50 22.87
CA VAL A 839 -17.81 -20.24 23.40
C VAL A 839 -17.86 -20.20 24.95
N ARG A 840 -16.95 -20.89 25.65
CA ARG A 840 -16.94 -20.96 27.13
C ARG A 840 -15.63 -20.58 27.80
N GLN A 841 -14.56 -20.30 27.05
CA GLN A 841 -13.29 -19.83 27.63
C GLN A 841 -12.74 -18.66 26.82
N TRP A 842 -13.27 -17.46 27.07
CA TRP A 842 -12.82 -16.22 26.44
C TRP A 842 -12.65 -15.12 27.51
N GLU A 843 -11.81 -15.40 28.51
CA GLU A 843 -11.21 -14.38 29.35
C GLU A 843 -9.69 -14.63 29.35
N GLU A 844 -8.93 -13.57 29.08
CA GLU A 844 -7.47 -13.46 29.16
C GLU A 844 -6.64 -13.65 27.87
N SER A 845 -5.81 -12.62 27.63
CA SER A 845 -4.69 -12.46 26.67
C SER A 845 -5.01 -12.02 25.23
N VAL A 846 -4.67 -10.78 24.83
CA VAL A 846 -4.53 -10.31 23.42
C VAL A 846 -3.35 -9.33 23.29
N SER A 847 -2.17 -9.80 22.85
CA SER A 847 -1.02 -8.94 22.52
C SER A 847 -0.67 -8.96 21.03
N ARG A 848 -0.45 -7.76 20.49
CA ARG A 848 0.30 -7.33 19.27
C ARG A 848 0.12 -8.12 17.95
N ALA A 849 -0.39 -7.42 16.93
CA ALA A 849 -0.36 -7.79 15.52
C ALA A 849 -0.30 -6.51 14.66
N ASP A 850 0.51 -6.50 13.60
CA ASP A 850 0.59 -5.39 12.65
C ASP A 850 -0.59 -5.42 11.66
N SER A 851 -0.98 -4.23 11.19
CA SER A 851 -2.34 -3.92 10.78
C SER A 851 -2.53 -3.82 9.25
N CYS A 852 -3.53 -4.50 8.68
CA CYS A 852 -3.85 -4.60 7.25
C CYS A 852 -5.14 -3.90 6.78
N ASN A 853 -5.02 -2.81 6.02
CA ASN A 853 -6.14 -2.07 5.43
C ASN A 853 -6.51 -2.69 4.07
N LEU A 854 -7.61 -3.46 4.00
CA LEU A 854 -8.25 -3.84 2.71
C LEU A 854 -9.16 -2.73 2.22
#